data_AF-A0A7V5RL23-F1
#
_entry.id   AF-A0A7V5RL23-F1
#
_cell.length_a   1.000
_cell.length_b   1.000
_cell.length_c   1.000
_cell.angle_alpha   90.00
_cell.angle_beta   90.00
_cell.angle_gamma   90.00
#
_symmetry.space_group_name_H-M   'P 1'
#
loop_
_entity.id
_entity.type
_entity.pdbx_description
1 polymer ?
#
loop_
_entity_poly.entity_id
_entity_poly.type
_entity_poly.pdbx_seq_one_letter_code
_entity_poly.pdbx_strand_id
1 'polypeptide(L)'
;RKVQILEVLGASGFKDVKKTVGEEGRLIDFNELELRIQKDIFEREEIIPAFKHLNEQLIAETDAGLLQAPKYSELKERVVPLSVPHWFYQLSETNQTVYQRDHVWPGWVIETMGRMAAGDLQMAYLKTVTGTGLLGDGFDVMRILYQRDPDNIAEDELDSINTAVMLDKGLILNAPWMFGGKSVGSIGLDTWRAHVLAVKRLGIQYDTGEGGYPTCFFLNRKGEPIFFTEPDMQEIKSYFEHGRHYTVREIRETISRNGFSAESHPRMFRALEPYPELQPFLFYVVIDSEHEPFISTELKTGLFGVTRETIKKARRVVIAYSQGAKMGIGGHILAQKVNKLVAYLRGVEGLEELNLEVIQSLAERIERLEKQADHPLHEVAEKFYEDIIKSQDSGTILPELKTALWHIQQHAYALHSENALDPIEFENLMQLCEDVISHSYSSIISPFPFHNCYSIEDVKSFIDMVRMINPRAVVSVKVSPSVDIEFIAAGLARISRDITLEALQARERLPAGTGDSALESAEEYAKKYGLKIEIWLDGPRGGTGASPNIIKGQMGMHIEYAIPLIHHRLVKDGLRNHVNFFVSGGIRTYEDVIKAVALGADGVIWGTAPLVAIGCDRNRNCHDGCSRGIATSNLIMQNLRDVEKNAQQITNAFLILQMQIIRALAGLGLRDIRRLRGRFDKIQWLGLKERVDFRRRQIREYRERYSEIADKLHPTGQSNCGVAAVIGTEPVPSYILDRALFAMKNRGMDGVGVGKTLCFPDYPEHYAYSIMVRGLLQNEVEEMLATSNGRDVRRHAREKLLAYRNRLAEAIRTVFLEPVFDFTGETSAEKVREWRKRDAEGNERDYREFGNEHTDPGDIYRFFVRVKEPVLHQFIEEQVLSSERYRYIREYFPEVTPANYREHARFLQKAEDLYVF
;
A
#
# COMPACT_ATOMS: atom_id res chain seq x y z
N ARG A 1 -48.37 -2.33 12.50
CA ARG A 1 -47.11 -2.44 13.26
C ARG A 1 -46.19 -1.32 12.75
N LYS A 2 -45.72 -0.43 13.62
CA LYS A 2 -44.82 0.68 13.26
C LYS A 2 -43.53 0.08 12.69
N VAL A 3 -43.31 0.24 11.39
CA VAL A 3 -42.06 -0.14 10.73
C VAL A 3 -41.03 0.89 11.18
N GLN A 4 -40.30 0.56 12.24
CA GLN A 4 -39.11 1.28 12.63
C GLN A 4 -38.04 0.84 11.64
N ILE A 5 -37.79 1.64 10.60
CA ILE A 5 -36.62 1.47 9.74
C ILE A 5 -35.42 1.86 10.60
N LEU A 6 -34.93 0.88 11.37
CA LEU A 6 -33.55 0.88 11.82
C LEU A 6 -32.73 0.64 10.56
N GLU A 7 -32.34 1.72 9.88
CA GLU A 7 -31.17 1.66 9.01
C GLU A 7 -30.03 1.25 9.95
N VAL A 8 -29.68 -0.03 9.92
CA VAL A 8 -28.62 -0.61 10.74
C VAL A 8 -27.32 0.03 10.24
N LEU A 9 -27.03 1.21 10.78
CA LEU A 9 -25.69 1.78 10.88
C LEU A 9 -24.91 0.74 11.70
N GLY A 10 -24.36 -0.25 10.97
CA GLY A 10 -23.67 -1.38 11.57
C GLY A 10 -22.65 -0.91 12.59
N ALA A 11 -22.49 -1.71 13.63
CA ALA A 11 -21.61 -1.51 14.77
C ALA A 11 -20.10 -1.31 14.46
N SER A 12 -19.73 -1.09 13.19
CA SER A 12 -18.44 -0.57 12.76
C SER A 12 -18.51 0.95 12.69
N GLY A 13 -18.36 1.60 13.85
CA GLY A 13 -18.50 3.05 14.01
C GLY A 13 -17.88 3.89 12.89
N PHE A 14 -18.56 4.97 12.50
CA PHE A 14 -17.97 6.07 11.74
C PHE A 14 -16.79 6.62 12.56
N LYS A 15 -15.62 6.03 12.34
CA LYS A 15 -14.35 6.44 12.96
C LYS A 15 -14.01 7.82 12.41
N ASP A 16 -13.69 8.77 13.30
CA ASP A 16 -13.01 10.02 12.94
C ASP A 16 -11.64 9.66 12.36
N VAL A 17 -11.59 9.40 11.06
CA VAL A 17 -10.35 9.08 10.36
C VAL A 17 -10.01 10.26 9.48
N LYS A 18 -9.25 11.18 10.06
CA LYS A 18 -8.32 11.98 9.28
C LYS A 18 -7.33 11.00 8.64
N LYS A 19 -7.54 10.66 7.37
CA LYS A 19 -6.54 9.91 6.55
C LYS A 19 -5.37 10.82 6.11
N THR A 20 -5.17 11.93 6.82
CA THR A 20 -3.95 12.71 6.74
C THR A 20 -2.95 12.06 7.68
N VAL A 21 -1.74 11.84 7.18
CA VAL A 21 -0.61 11.41 8.00
C VAL A 21 -0.27 12.59 8.92
N GLY A 22 -0.98 12.68 10.05
CA GLY A 22 -0.91 13.78 11.00
C GLY A 22 -0.01 13.44 12.18
N GLU A 23 1.20 14.01 12.14
CA GLU A 23 2.13 14.39 13.24
C GLU A 23 2.57 13.38 14.31
N GLU A 24 1.79 12.39 14.68
CA GLU A 24 2.13 11.47 15.78
C GLU A 24 2.69 10.15 15.22
N GLY A 25 4.02 10.01 15.23
CA GLY A 25 4.72 8.73 14.93
C GLY A 25 5.41 8.62 13.57
N ARG A 26 5.99 9.71 13.02
CA ARG A 26 6.55 9.73 11.66
C ARG A 26 7.77 8.83 11.45
N LEU A 27 7.72 8.00 10.40
CA LEU A 27 8.87 7.36 9.74
C LEU A 27 9.44 8.21 8.57
N ILE A 28 8.78 9.32 8.19
CA ILE A 28 9.12 10.16 7.03
C ILE A 28 9.32 11.62 7.46
N ASP A 29 10.44 12.24 7.08
CA ASP A 29 10.70 13.67 7.28
C ASP A 29 10.04 14.52 6.18
N PHE A 30 8.80 14.91 6.42
CA PHE A 30 8.05 15.80 5.52
C PHE A 30 8.67 17.19 5.39
N ASN A 31 9.48 17.66 6.34
CA ASN A 31 10.06 19.00 6.27
C ASN A 31 11.12 19.07 5.18
N GLU A 32 11.98 18.05 5.10
CA GLU A 32 12.99 17.92 4.05
C GLU A 32 12.32 17.78 2.67
N LEU A 33 11.24 17.00 2.59
CA LEU A 33 10.46 16.80 1.37
C LEU A 33 9.84 18.11 0.85
N GLU A 34 9.15 18.86 1.73
CA GLU A 34 8.57 20.16 1.38
C GLU A 34 9.65 21.16 0.92
N LEU A 35 10.80 21.16 1.58
CA LEU A 35 11.95 21.99 1.22
C LEU A 35 12.45 21.66 -0.19
N ARG A 36 12.69 20.37 -0.49
CA ARG A 36 13.14 19.89 -1.80
C ARG A 36 12.16 20.31 -2.90
N ILE A 37 10.86 20.09 -2.72
CA ILE A 37 9.86 20.43 -3.72
C ILE A 37 9.78 21.94 -3.94
N GLN A 38 9.71 22.71 -2.85
CA GLN A 38 9.55 24.16 -2.95
C GLN A 38 10.79 24.81 -3.58
N LYS A 39 12.00 24.41 -3.19
CA LYS A 39 13.25 25.07 -3.63
C LYS A 39 13.86 24.47 -4.89
N ASP A 40 13.87 23.16 -5.02
CA ASP A 40 14.53 22.50 -6.15
C ASP A 40 13.62 22.36 -7.36
N ILE A 41 12.30 22.56 -7.19
CA ILE A 41 11.32 22.44 -8.29
C ILE A 41 10.53 23.73 -8.48
N PHE A 42 9.76 24.18 -7.50
CA PHE A 42 8.78 25.26 -7.71
C PHE A 42 9.41 26.65 -7.86
N GLU A 43 10.55 26.93 -7.21
CA GLU A 43 11.25 28.21 -7.30
C GLU A 43 12.29 28.28 -8.44
N ARG A 44 12.51 27.19 -9.18
CA ARG A 44 13.42 27.15 -10.32
C ARG A 44 12.70 27.61 -11.59
N GLU A 45 12.96 28.84 -12.02
CA GLU A 45 12.32 29.44 -13.20
C GLU A 45 12.64 28.68 -14.50
N GLU A 46 13.80 28.02 -14.58
CA GLU A 46 14.29 27.29 -15.74
C GLU A 46 13.52 25.98 -16.04
N ILE A 47 12.78 25.44 -15.06
CA ILE A 47 12.13 24.13 -15.17
C ILE A 47 10.88 24.19 -16.06
N ILE A 48 10.05 25.24 -15.92
CA ILE A 48 8.79 25.36 -16.67
C ILE A 48 9.02 25.40 -18.18
N PRO A 49 9.96 26.19 -18.73
CA PRO A 49 10.28 26.16 -20.15
C PRO A 49 10.71 24.76 -20.64
N ALA A 50 11.53 24.05 -19.85
CA ALA A 50 11.97 22.70 -20.20
C ALA A 50 10.81 21.70 -20.26
N PHE A 51 9.89 21.75 -19.31
CA PHE A 51 8.69 20.90 -19.30
C PHE A 51 7.76 21.21 -20.47
N LYS A 52 7.60 22.49 -20.82
CA LYS A 52 6.82 22.91 -21.98
C LYS A 52 7.42 22.35 -23.28
N HIS A 53 8.74 22.48 -23.46
CA HIS A 53 9.43 21.95 -24.63
C HIS A 53 9.28 20.43 -24.76
N LEU A 54 9.45 19.70 -23.66
CA LEU A 54 9.22 18.25 -23.62
C LEU A 54 7.77 17.88 -23.99
N ASN A 55 6.78 18.63 -23.52
CA ASN A 55 5.38 18.39 -23.87
C ASN A 55 5.15 18.59 -25.37
N GLU A 56 5.72 19.63 -25.97
CA GLU A 56 5.64 19.89 -27.41
C GLU A 56 6.27 18.75 -28.23
N GLN A 57 7.45 18.27 -27.81
CA GLN A 57 8.10 17.11 -28.44
C GLN A 57 7.22 15.85 -28.38
N LEU A 58 6.75 15.48 -27.18
CA LEU A 58 5.95 14.27 -26.99
C LEU A 58 4.60 14.34 -27.72
N ILE A 59 4.03 15.53 -27.86
CA ILE A 59 2.81 15.74 -28.66
C ILE A 59 3.11 15.58 -30.15
N ALA A 60 4.22 16.14 -30.64
CA ALA A 60 4.61 16.06 -32.05
C ALA A 60 4.97 14.64 -32.51
N GLU A 61 5.54 13.82 -31.62
CA GLU A 61 5.81 12.40 -31.87
C GLU A 61 4.55 11.53 -31.95
N THR A 62 3.39 12.07 -31.55
CA THR A 62 2.13 11.32 -31.58
C THR A 62 1.31 11.70 -32.81
N ASP A 63 0.83 10.70 -33.55
CA ASP A 63 -0.06 10.92 -34.70
C ASP A 63 -1.38 11.61 -34.26
N ALA A 64 -1.57 12.84 -34.72
CA ALA A 64 -2.73 13.66 -34.39
C ALA A 64 -4.05 13.08 -34.92
N GLY A 65 -4.01 12.24 -35.96
CA GLY A 65 -5.21 11.59 -36.52
C GLY A 65 -5.77 10.48 -35.63
N LEU A 66 -4.93 9.86 -34.79
CA LEU A 66 -5.33 8.75 -33.92
C LEU A 66 -5.91 9.20 -32.57
N LEU A 67 -5.66 10.45 -32.15
CA LEU A 67 -5.99 10.97 -30.81
C LEU A 67 -7.18 11.93 -30.81
N GLN A 68 -8.35 11.48 -31.25
CA GLN A 68 -9.59 12.25 -31.12
C GLN A 68 -10.44 11.72 -29.96
N ALA A 69 -10.43 12.44 -28.84
CA ALA A 69 -11.43 12.25 -27.79
C ALA A 69 -12.82 12.68 -28.28
N PRO A 70 -13.91 12.13 -27.71
CA PRO A 70 -15.25 12.64 -27.95
C PRO A 70 -15.35 14.14 -27.59
N LYS A 71 -16.07 14.89 -28.40
CA LYS A 71 -16.27 16.34 -28.21
C LYS A 71 -17.17 16.64 -27.02
N TYR A 72 -17.15 17.87 -26.52
CA TYR A 72 -17.99 18.28 -25.39
C TYR A 72 -19.49 18.09 -25.70
N SER A 73 -19.92 18.50 -26.89
CA SER A 73 -21.29 18.32 -27.40
C SER A 73 -21.69 16.83 -27.47
N GLU A 74 -20.82 15.98 -28.00
CA GLU A 74 -21.04 14.52 -28.08
C GLU A 74 -21.11 13.87 -26.69
N LEU A 75 -20.28 14.30 -25.73
CA LEU A 75 -20.33 13.81 -24.34
C LEU A 75 -21.67 14.16 -23.68
N LYS A 76 -22.15 15.39 -23.90
CA LYS A 76 -23.41 15.91 -23.36
C LYS A 76 -24.63 15.12 -23.87
N GLU A 77 -24.65 14.78 -25.16
CA GLU A 77 -25.72 13.96 -25.76
C GLU A 77 -25.81 12.54 -25.22
N ARG A 78 -24.68 11.99 -24.73
CA ARG A 78 -24.59 10.63 -24.19
C ARG A 78 -25.02 10.52 -22.73
N VAL A 79 -25.26 11.63 -22.04
CA VAL A 79 -25.74 11.63 -20.65
C VAL A 79 -27.22 11.30 -20.63
N VAL A 80 -27.59 10.27 -19.85
CA VAL A 80 -28.98 9.80 -19.74
C VAL A 80 -29.51 10.09 -18.32
N PRO A 81 -30.59 10.86 -18.16
CA PRO A 81 -31.19 11.09 -16.85
C PRO A 81 -31.65 9.80 -16.18
N LEU A 82 -31.29 9.59 -14.92
CA LEU A 82 -31.62 8.41 -14.12
C LEU A 82 -32.00 8.80 -12.70
N SER A 83 -32.58 7.85 -11.96
CA SER A 83 -32.77 8.02 -10.52
C SER A 83 -31.41 8.09 -9.81
N VAL A 84 -31.32 8.94 -8.79
CA VAL A 84 -30.15 9.02 -7.92
C VAL A 84 -29.80 7.64 -7.34
N PRO A 85 -28.50 7.30 -7.23
CA PRO A 85 -28.07 5.98 -6.75
C PRO A 85 -28.39 5.73 -5.26
N HIS A 86 -28.68 6.78 -4.48
CA HIS A 86 -29.18 6.64 -3.11
C HIS A 86 -29.99 7.86 -2.66
N TRP A 87 -30.88 7.70 -1.69
CA TRP A 87 -31.69 8.80 -1.13
C TRP A 87 -30.94 9.59 -0.04
N PHE A 88 -29.74 9.14 0.34
CA PHE A 88 -28.87 9.81 1.32
C PHE A 88 -28.58 11.28 0.96
N TYR A 89 -28.66 11.65 -0.33
CA TYR A 89 -28.50 13.02 -0.82
C TYR A 89 -29.58 14.01 -0.35
N GLN A 90 -30.69 13.51 0.22
CA GLN A 90 -31.81 14.32 0.69
C GLN A 90 -31.87 14.44 2.22
N LEU A 91 -30.87 13.92 2.93
CA LEU A 91 -30.86 13.94 4.38
C LEU A 91 -30.55 15.35 4.92
N SER A 92 -31.21 15.70 6.03
CA SER A 92 -30.99 16.95 6.76
C SER A 92 -29.53 17.10 7.21
N GLU A 93 -29.09 18.34 7.43
CA GLU A 93 -27.73 18.70 7.84
C GLU A 93 -27.21 17.86 9.02
N THR A 94 -28.05 17.56 10.02
CA THR A 94 -27.73 16.71 11.18
C THR A 94 -27.34 15.27 10.82
N ASN A 95 -27.91 14.70 9.75
CA ASN A 95 -27.57 13.36 9.29
C ASN A 95 -26.33 13.38 8.39
N GLN A 96 -26.03 14.52 7.74
CA GLN A 96 -24.78 14.69 6.98
C GLN A 96 -23.55 14.76 7.89
N THR A 97 -23.67 15.24 9.13
CA THR A 97 -22.56 15.32 10.11
C THR A 97 -21.84 13.99 10.34
N VAL A 98 -22.55 12.86 10.29
CA VAL A 98 -21.95 11.51 10.42
C VAL A 98 -21.02 11.20 9.24
N TYR A 99 -21.35 11.71 8.06
CA TYR A 99 -20.61 11.47 6.81
C TYR A 99 -19.51 12.50 6.57
N GLN A 100 -19.51 13.61 7.33
CA GLN A 100 -18.38 14.54 7.38
C GLN A 100 -17.15 13.94 8.09
N ARG A 101 -17.30 12.80 8.78
CA ARG A 101 -16.17 12.09 9.43
C ARG A 101 -15.23 11.38 8.45
N ASP A 102 -15.68 11.08 7.22
CA ASP A 102 -14.77 10.64 6.14
C ASP A 102 -14.15 11.87 5.46
N HIS A 103 -12.98 12.29 5.93
CA HIS A 103 -12.31 13.49 5.43
C HIS A 103 -11.88 13.39 3.95
N VAL A 104 -11.75 12.17 3.41
CA VAL A 104 -11.45 11.95 1.99
C VAL A 104 -12.72 12.06 1.17
N TRP A 105 -13.80 11.38 1.58
CA TRP A 105 -15.09 11.37 0.89
C TRP A 105 -16.20 11.95 1.77
N PRO A 106 -16.20 13.27 2.04
CA PRO A 106 -17.26 13.88 2.82
C PRO A 106 -18.60 13.84 2.06
N GLY A 107 -19.69 14.00 2.81
CA GLY A 107 -21.06 13.85 2.29
C GLY A 107 -21.35 14.63 0.99
N TRP A 108 -20.87 15.86 0.85
CA TRP A 108 -21.10 16.68 -0.36
C TRP A 108 -20.33 16.20 -1.60
N VAL A 109 -19.16 15.57 -1.43
CA VAL A 109 -18.42 14.97 -2.57
C VAL A 109 -19.16 13.72 -3.05
N ILE A 110 -19.70 12.93 -2.12
CA ILE A 110 -20.59 11.81 -2.43
C ILE A 110 -21.84 12.34 -3.16
N GLU A 111 -22.43 13.44 -2.67
CA GLU A 111 -23.58 14.12 -3.29
C GLU A 111 -23.34 14.56 -4.72
N THR A 112 -22.24 15.27 -4.94
CA THR A 112 -21.86 15.73 -6.26
C THR A 112 -21.69 14.54 -7.22
N MET A 113 -21.00 13.48 -6.78
CA MET A 113 -20.87 12.25 -7.57
C MET A 113 -22.22 11.60 -7.88
N GLY A 114 -23.14 11.60 -6.92
CA GLY A 114 -24.50 11.07 -7.08
C GLY A 114 -25.35 11.81 -8.09
N ARG A 115 -25.30 13.15 -8.07
CA ARG A 115 -25.99 14.00 -9.05
C ARG A 115 -25.43 13.80 -10.45
N MET A 116 -24.10 13.70 -10.58
CA MET A 116 -23.47 13.35 -11.85
C MET A 116 -23.90 11.95 -12.33
N ALA A 117 -23.94 10.95 -11.44
CA ALA A 117 -24.41 9.61 -11.77
C ALA A 117 -25.89 9.56 -12.19
N ALA A 118 -26.72 10.44 -11.62
CA ALA A 118 -28.12 10.63 -12.01
C ALA A 118 -28.29 11.35 -13.37
N GLY A 119 -27.20 11.83 -13.99
CA GLY A 119 -27.25 12.55 -15.26
C GLY A 119 -27.67 14.02 -15.13
N ASP A 120 -27.43 14.66 -13.98
CA ASP A 120 -27.68 16.10 -13.81
C ASP A 120 -26.64 16.92 -14.57
N LEU A 121 -27.01 17.40 -15.76
CA LEU A 121 -26.14 18.21 -16.62
C LEU A 121 -25.71 19.54 -16.00
N GLN A 122 -26.38 20.05 -14.96
CA GLN A 122 -25.91 21.25 -14.26
C GLN A 122 -24.54 21.02 -13.63
N MET A 123 -24.24 19.78 -13.23
CA MET A 123 -22.94 19.41 -12.68
C MET A 123 -21.80 19.55 -13.70
N ALA A 124 -22.06 19.77 -14.99
CA ALA A 124 -21.01 20.07 -15.96
C ALA A 124 -20.36 21.45 -15.73
N TYR A 125 -21.06 22.38 -15.05
CA TYR A 125 -20.56 23.72 -14.74
C TYR A 125 -19.80 23.74 -13.42
N LEU A 126 -18.59 24.30 -13.42
CA LEU A 126 -17.65 24.21 -12.32
C LEU A 126 -18.15 24.95 -11.06
N LYS A 127 -18.89 26.06 -11.21
CA LYS A 127 -19.48 26.79 -10.09
C LYS A 127 -20.49 25.99 -9.26
N THR A 128 -21.05 24.92 -9.83
CA THR A 128 -22.05 24.08 -9.16
C THR A 128 -21.43 22.91 -8.42
N VAL A 129 -20.14 22.68 -8.61
CA VAL A 129 -19.40 21.54 -8.08
C VAL A 129 -18.77 21.91 -6.74
N THR A 130 -19.09 21.17 -5.69
CA THR A 130 -18.35 21.25 -4.42
C THR A 130 -17.19 20.25 -4.47
N GLY A 131 -16.03 20.75 -4.92
CA GLY A 131 -14.93 19.94 -5.45
C GLY A 131 -13.85 19.45 -4.47
N THR A 132 -13.90 19.86 -3.20
CA THR A 132 -12.81 19.60 -2.23
C THR A 132 -13.26 18.71 -1.08
N GLY A 133 -12.34 17.92 -0.54
CA GLY A 133 -12.58 17.19 0.70
C GLY A 133 -12.37 18.03 1.95
N LEU A 134 -12.11 17.34 3.07
CA LEU A 134 -11.86 17.92 4.38
C LEU A 134 -10.46 17.60 4.91
N LEU A 135 -9.49 17.28 4.05
CA LEU A 135 -8.17 16.86 4.51
C LEU A 135 -7.36 18.02 5.10
N GLY A 136 -7.57 19.24 4.61
CA GLY A 136 -6.81 20.42 5.06
C GLY A 136 -5.34 20.42 4.61
N ASP A 137 -4.97 19.53 3.69
CA ASP A 137 -3.64 19.41 3.08
C ASP A 137 -3.74 18.93 1.61
N GLY A 138 -2.58 18.68 0.97
CA GLY A 138 -2.52 18.05 -0.35
C GLY A 138 -3.34 18.79 -1.43
N PHE A 139 -4.14 18.06 -2.21
CA PHE A 139 -4.97 18.66 -3.27
C PHE A 139 -6.08 19.59 -2.75
N ASP A 140 -6.53 19.45 -1.49
CA ASP A 140 -7.60 20.29 -0.94
C ASP A 140 -7.14 21.75 -0.73
N VAL A 141 -5.84 21.98 -0.56
CA VAL A 141 -5.24 23.31 -0.38
C VAL A 141 -4.59 23.88 -1.64
N MET A 142 -4.70 23.19 -2.77
CA MET A 142 -4.24 23.70 -4.07
C MET A 142 -5.38 24.39 -4.81
N ARG A 143 -5.11 25.57 -5.37
CA ARG A 143 -6.05 26.29 -6.25
C ARG A 143 -5.61 26.21 -7.70
N ILE A 144 -6.58 26.10 -8.61
CA ILE A 144 -6.34 26.18 -10.06
C ILE A 144 -6.44 27.64 -10.48
N LEU A 145 -5.45 28.12 -11.24
CA LEU A 145 -5.33 29.51 -11.65
C LEU A 145 -5.90 29.71 -13.06
N TYR A 146 -7.24 29.80 -13.14
CA TYR A 146 -7.93 30.05 -14.40
C TYR A 146 -7.62 31.44 -14.97
N GLN A 147 -7.45 31.51 -16.29
CA GLN A 147 -7.24 32.77 -17.03
C GLN A 147 -8.56 33.43 -17.41
N ARG A 148 -9.60 32.62 -17.61
CA ARG A 148 -10.97 33.04 -17.91
C ARG A 148 -11.92 32.18 -17.09
N ASP A 149 -13.12 32.69 -16.82
CA ASP A 149 -14.18 31.92 -16.18
C ASP A 149 -14.54 30.68 -17.04
N PRO A 150 -14.29 29.44 -16.56
CA PRO A 150 -14.56 28.22 -17.31
C PRO A 150 -16.04 28.01 -17.68
N ASP A 151 -16.96 28.62 -16.92
CA ASP A 151 -18.40 28.45 -17.14
C ASP A 151 -18.96 29.35 -18.24
N ASN A 152 -18.24 30.42 -18.61
CA ASN A 152 -18.64 31.36 -19.66
C ASN A 152 -18.08 31.02 -21.05
N ILE A 153 -17.32 29.92 -21.16
CA ILE A 153 -16.71 29.49 -22.42
C ILE A 153 -17.78 28.86 -23.33
N ALA A 154 -17.78 29.26 -24.59
CA ALA A 154 -18.72 28.80 -25.60
C ALA A 154 -18.45 27.33 -26.01
N GLU A 155 -19.52 26.60 -26.36
CA GLU A 155 -19.48 25.15 -26.58
C GLU A 155 -18.59 24.76 -27.79
N ASP A 156 -18.53 25.59 -28.82
CA ASP A 156 -17.66 25.42 -29.99
C ASP A 156 -16.17 25.44 -29.63
N GLU A 157 -15.79 26.28 -28.67
CA GLU A 157 -14.42 26.29 -28.14
C GLU A 157 -14.14 25.01 -27.32
N LEU A 158 -15.10 24.56 -26.53
CA LEU A 158 -14.99 23.34 -25.71
C LEU A 158 -14.83 22.08 -26.58
N ASP A 159 -15.49 22.03 -27.74
CA ASP A 159 -15.38 20.94 -28.71
C ASP A 159 -13.98 20.82 -29.35
N SER A 160 -13.14 21.86 -29.22
CA SER A 160 -11.76 21.83 -29.70
C SER A 160 -10.74 21.26 -28.69
N ILE A 161 -11.19 20.92 -27.47
CA ILE A 161 -10.32 20.46 -26.39
C ILE A 161 -10.13 18.94 -26.44
N ASN A 162 -8.88 18.50 -26.48
CA ASN A 162 -8.52 17.09 -26.46
C ASN A 162 -8.15 16.59 -25.05
N THR A 163 -8.79 15.50 -24.64
CA THR A 163 -8.52 14.80 -23.38
C THR A 163 -7.91 13.41 -23.55
N ALA A 164 -7.70 12.95 -24.80
CA ALA A 164 -7.19 11.62 -25.06
C ALA A 164 -5.71 11.48 -24.72
N VAL A 165 -5.32 10.28 -24.25
CA VAL A 165 -3.94 9.94 -23.91
C VAL A 165 -3.55 8.65 -24.62
N MET A 166 -2.47 8.69 -25.40
CA MET A 166 -1.87 7.51 -26.03
C MET A 166 -0.92 6.82 -25.05
N LEU A 167 -1.06 5.51 -24.94
CA LEU A 167 -0.19 4.63 -24.18
C LEU A 167 0.69 3.81 -25.13
N ASP A 168 1.39 2.81 -24.60
CA ASP A 168 2.18 1.91 -25.44
C ASP A 168 1.30 1.07 -26.38
N LYS A 169 1.92 0.51 -27.43
CA LYS A 169 1.30 -0.44 -28.36
C LYS A 169 0.01 0.05 -29.02
N GLY A 170 -0.19 1.36 -29.14
CA GLY A 170 -1.38 1.96 -29.75
C GLY A 170 -2.65 1.86 -28.90
N LEU A 171 -2.54 1.59 -27.60
CA LEU A 171 -3.67 1.69 -26.69
C LEU A 171 -3.99 3.17 -26.42
N ILE A 172 -5.23 3.58 -26.61
CA ILE A 172 -5.68 4.97 -26.43
C ILE A 172 -6.77 5.01 -25.36
N LEU A 173 -6.67 5.98 -24.47
CA LEU A 173 -7.73 6.33 -23.52
C LEU A 173 -8.41 7.61 -24.01
N ASN A 174 -9.74 7.62 -24.12
CA ASN A 174 -10.50 8.81 -24.53
C ASN A 174 -10.47 9.95 -23.51
N ALA A 175 -10.14 9.61 -22.26
CA ALA A 175 -10.01 10.52 -21.14
C ALA A 175 -8.68 10.21 -20.41
N PRO A 176 -8.13 11.14 -19.63
CA PRO A 176 -6.83 10.99 -18.96
C PRO A 176 -6.92 10.08 -17.73
N TRP A 177 -7.70 9.01 -17.81
CA TRP A 177 -7.92 8.12 -16.68
C TRP A 177 -8.38 6.72 -17.07
N MET A 178 -8.37 5.85 -16.06
CA MET A 178 -8.90 4.49 -16.11
C MET A 178 -9.43 4.05 -14.74
N PHE A 179 -10.03 2.87 -14.65
CA PHE A 179 -10.50 2.31 -13.39
C PHE A 179 -9.48 1.32 -12.81
N GLY A 180 -9.16 1.48 -11.53
CA GLY A 180 -8.17 0.66 -10.83
C GLY A 180 -8.70 -0.68 -10.32
N GLY A 181 -7.78 -1.61 -10.10
CA GLY A 181 -8.02 -3.00 -9.72
C GLY A 181 -8.90 -3.23 -8.51
N LYS A 182 -9.90 -4.09 -8.65
CA LYS A 182 -10.79 -4.54 -7.55
C LYS A 182 -11.09 -6.03 -7.70
N SER A 183 -10.42 -6.88 -6.94
CA SER A 183 -10.53 -8.33 -7.09
C SER A 183 -11.98 -8.85 -7.04
N VAL A 184 -12.27 -9.88 -7.83
CA VAL A 184 -13.45 -10.72 -7.62
C VAL A 184 -13.40 -11.27 -6.19
N GLY A 185 -14.55 -11.23 -5.52
CA GLY A 185 -14.67 -11.47 -4.08
C GLY A 185 -14.61 -10.18 -3.28
N SER A 186 -13.72 -9.22 -3.60
CA SER A 186 -13.79 -7.89 -2.96
C SER A 186 -15.07 -7.16 -3.36
N ILE A 187 -15.42 -7.22 -4.64
CA ILE A 187 -16.70 -6.76 -5.22
C ILE A 187 -17.42 -7.90 -5.93
N GLY A 188 -18.74 -7.80 -6.01
CA GLY A 188 -19.61 -8.79 -6.66
C GLY A 188 -19.51 -8.79 -8.19
N LEU A 189 -19.98 -9.85 -8.83
CA LEU A 189 -20.02 -10.04 -10.28
C LEU A 189 -20.87 -8.98 -10.99
N ASP A 190 -22.04 -8.61 -10.43
CA ASP A 190 -22.89 -7.56 -11.00
C ASP A 190 -22.18 -6.20 -11.02
N THR A 191 -21.45 -5.90 -9.94
CA THR A 191 -20.63 -4.68 -9.87
C THR A 191 -19.50 -4.73 -10.89
N TRP A 192 -18.86 -5.90 -11.04
CA TRP A 192 -17.84 -6.16 -12.05
C TRP A 192 -18.37 -5.91 -13.47
N ARG A 193 -19.48 -6.56 -13.84
CA ARG A 193 -20.12 -6.43 -15.15
C ARG A 193 -20.51 -4.97 -15.43
N ALA A 194 -21.05 -4.25 -14.45
CA ALA A 194 -21.37 -2.82 -14.61
C ALA A 194 -20.13 -1.97 -14.94
N HIS A 195 -18.96 -2.25 -14.34
CA HIS A 195 -17.72 -1.55 -14.66
C HIS A 195 -17.23 -1.90 -16.06
N VAL A 196 -17.29 -3.18 -16.46
CA VAL A 196 -16.88 -3.66 -17.79
C VAL A 196 -17.69 -2.95 -18.89
N LEU A 197 -19.01 -2.87 -18.73
CA LEU A 197 -19.88 -2.15 -19.66
C LEU A 197 -19.57 -0.65 -19.69
N ALA A 198 -19.35 -0.04 -18.53
CA ALA A 198 -19.03 1.39 -18.43
C ALA A 198 -17.71 1.75 -19.11
N VAL A 199 -16.64 0.95 -18.94
CA VAL A 199 -15.35 1.27 -19.57
C VAL A 199 -15.36 1.11 -21.09
N LYS A 200 -16.13 0.16 -21.63
CA LYS A 200 -16.38 0.04 -23.07
C LYS A 200 -17.09 1.28 -23.60
N ARG A 201 -18.15 1.74 -22.91
CA ARG A 201 -18.89 2.97 -23.29
C ARG A 201 -17.97 4.20 -23.25
N LEU A 202 -17.13 4.31 -22.22
CA LEU A 202 -16.25 5.46 -22.02
C LEU A 202 -15.00 5.43 -22.93
N GLY A 203 -14.61 4.26 -23.47
CA GLY A 203 -13.36 4.09 -24.20
C GLY A 203 -12.13 4.25 -23.29
N ILE A 204 -12.20 3.65 -22.11
CA ILE A 204 -11.11 3.62 -21.12
C ILE A 204 -10.83 2.17 -20.68
N GLN A 205 -9.93 1.97 -19.73
CA GLN A 205 -9.55 0.64 -19.25
C GLN A 205 -10.07 0.34 -17.84
N TYR A 206 -10.25 -0.94 -17.51
CA TYR A 206 -10.50 -1.43 -16.15
C TYR A 206 -9.60 -2.60 -15.79
N ASP A 207 -9.03 -2.58 -14.58
CA ASP A 207 -8.12 -3.61 -14.08
C ASP A 207 -8.81 -4.66 -13.19
N THR A 208 -8.43 -5.94 -13.33
CA THR A 208 -8.99 -7.08 -12.55
C THR A 208 -8.69 -7.04 -11.07
N GLY A 209 -7.59 -6.41 -10.67
CA GLY A 209 -6.98 -6.66 -9.37
C GLY A 209 -6.58 -8.13 -9.18
N GLU A 210 -6.19 -8.46 -7.95
CA GLU A 210 -5.67 -9.77 -7.52
C GLU A 210 -6.72 -10.90 -7.44
N GLY A 211 -7.84 -10.80 -8.16
CA GLY A 211 -8.98 -11.73 -8.03
C GLY A 211 -9.09 -12.81 -9.09
N GLY A 212 -8.15 -12.86 -10.04
CA GLY A 212 -8.32 -13.57 -11.29
C GLY A 212 -9.15 -12.78 -12.31
N TYR A 213 -9.28 -13.35 -13.51
CA TYR A 213 -9.94 -12.74 -14.66
C TYR A 213 -11.34 -13.34 -14.86
N PRO A 214 -12.44 -12.65 -14.47
CA PRO A 214 -13.78 -13.24 -14.52
C PRO A 214 -14.36 -13.23 -15.94
N THR A 215 -14.48 -14.39 -16.58
CA THR A 215 -15.04 -14.54 -17.93
C THR A 215 -16.54 -14.82 -17.87
N CYS A 216 -16.94 -16.08 -18.01
CA CYS A 216 -18.32 -16.55 -18.05
C CYS A 216 -18.47 -17.84 -17.22
N PHE A 217 -19.60 -17.98 -16.54
CA PHE A 217 -19.82 -19.05 -15.57
C PHE A 217 -21.24 -19.59 -15.67
N PHE A 218 -21.42 -20.88 -15.39
CA PHE A 218 -22.70 -21.48 -15.04
C PHE A 218 -22.82 -21.51 -13.53
N LEU A 219 -23.68 -20.68 -12.93
CA LEU A 219 -23.79 -20.50 -11.48
C LEU A 219 -25.05 -21.16 -10.93
N ASN A 220 -24.93 -22.00 -9.90
CA ASN A 220 -26.09 -22.49 -9.17
C ASN A 220 -26.72 -21.38 -8.30
N ARG A 221 -27.78 -21.70 -7.56
CA ARG A 221 -28.46 -20.74 -6.66
C ARG A 221 -27.57 -20.19 -5.53
N LYS A 222 -26.49 -20.88 -5.16
CA LYS A 222 -25.48 -20.43 -4.19
C LYS A 222 -24.37 -19.57 -4.84
N GLY A 223 -24.34 -19.49 -6.16
CA GLY A 223 -23.29 -18.81 -6.93
C GLY A 223 -22.02 -19.62 -7.10
N GLU A 224 -22.13 -20.93 -6.98
CA GLU A 224 -21.04 -21.86 -7.23
C GLU A 224 -21.01 -22.25 -8.71
N PRO A 225 -19.84 -22.21 -9.36
CA PRO A 225 -19.74 -22.46 -10.79
C PRO A 225 -19.63 -23.96 -11.10
N ILE A 226 -20.12 -24.36 -12.27
CA ILE A 226 -19.61 -25.57 -12.95
C ILE A 226 -18.19 -25.27 -13.44
N PHE A 227 -17.24 -26.13 -13.07
CA PHE A 227 -15.82 -25.94 -13.37
C PHE A 227 -15.45 -26.45 -14.77
N PHE A 228 -15.81 -25.67 -15.78
CA PHE A 228 -15.21 -25.83 -17.11
C PHE A 228 -13.81 -25.19 -17.14
N THR A 229 -12.93 -25.71 -18.00
CA THR A 229 -11.67 -25.00 -18.26
C THR A 229 -11.95 -23.75 -19.10
N GLU A 230 -11.08 -22.76 -19.00
CA GLU A 230 -11.25 -21.51 -19.76
C GLU A 230 -11.32 -21.75 -21.29
N PRO A 231 -10.47 -22.60 -21.92
CA PRO A 231 -10.64 -22.96 -23.33
C PRO A 231 -12.02 -23.58 -23.63
N ASP A 232 -12.46 -24.53 -22.79
CA ASP A 232 -13.75 -25.20 -22.99
C ASP A 232 -14.91 -24.19 -22.96
N MET A 233 -14.90 -23.25 -21.99
CA MET A 233 -15.92 -22.21 -21.90
C MET A 233 -15.95 -21.30 -23.12
N GLN A 234 -14.79 -20.92 -23.66
CA GLN A 234 -14.75 -20.05 -24.84
C GLN A 234 -15.32 -20.71 -26.09
N GLU A 235 -15.22 -22.04 -26.21
CA GLU A 235 -15.78 -22.80 -27.33
C GLU A 235 -17.31 -22.91 -27.24
N ILE A 236 -17.85 -23.07 -26.02
CA ILE A 236 -19.28 -23.34 -25.83
C ILE A 236 -20.13 -22.11 -25.52
N LYS A 237 -19.53 -21.00 -25.02
CA LYS A 237 -20.28 -19.82 -24.53
C LYS A 237 -21.27 -19.23 -25.54
N SER A 238 -20.98 -19.31 -26.84
CA SER A 238 -21.81 -18.73 -27.90
C SER A 238 -23.18 -19.41 -28.05
N TYR A 239 -23.33 -20.62 -27.50
CA TYR A 239 -24.58 -21.37 -27.53
C TYR A 239 -25.52 -21.07 -26.34
N PHE A 240 -25.09 -20.21 -25.42
CA PHE A 240 -25.83 -19.88 -24.21
C PHE A 240 -26.10 -18.38 -24.10
N GLU A 241 -27.27 -18.04 -23.56
CA GLU A 241 -27.75 -16.67 -23.44
C GLU A 241 -27.52 -16.14 -22.02
N HIS A 242 -26.90 -14.95 -21.92
CA HIS A 242 -26.65 -14.31 -20.63
C HIS A 242 -27.95 -14.10 -19.84
N GLY A 243 -27.95 -14.47 -18.56
CA GLY A 243 -29.08 -14.26 -17.66
C GLY A 243 -30.13 -15.38 -17.72
N ARG A 244 -29.94 -16.38 -18.59
CA ARG A 244 -30.84 -17.53 -18.71
C ARG A 244 -30.38 -18.69 -17.84
N HIS A 245 -31.35 -19.38 -17.25
CA HIS A 245 -31.12 -20.64 -16.54
C HIS A 245 -31.16 -21.82 -17.51
N TYR A 246 -30.24 -22.76 -17.31
CA TYR A 246 -30.14 -24.01 -18.04
C TYR A 246 -29.98 -25.15 -17.05
N THR A 247 -30.73 -26.22 -17.24
CA THR A 247 -30.51 -27.49 -16.54
C THR A 247 -29.22 -28.15 -17.01
N VAL A 248 -28.60 -29.00 -16.17
CA VAL A 248 -27.42 -29.79 -16.57
C VAL A 248 -27.68 -30.61 -17.84
N ARG A 249 -28.88 -31.15 -17.99
CA ARG A 249 -29.35 -31.85 -19.19
C ARG A 249 -29.34 -30.93 -20.41
N GLU A 250 -29.94 -29.74 -20.31
CA GLU A 250 -29.94 -28.76 -21.41
C GLU A 250 -28.53 -28.32 -21.78
N ILE A 251 -27.64 -28.14 -20.80
CA ILE A 251 -26.22 -27.81 -21.05
C ILE A 251 -25.58 -28.94 -21.84
N ARG A 252 -25.73 -30.20 -21.39
CA ARG A 252 -25.16 -31.37 -22.06
C ARG A 252 -25.70 -31.52 -23.48
N GLU A 253 -27.01 -31.45 -23.66
CA GLU A 253 -27.64 -31.57 -24.98
C GLU A 253 -27.23 -30.44 -25.92
N THR A 254 -27.09 -29.21 -25.41
CA THR A 254 -26.63 -28.06 -26.21
C THR A 254 -25.19 -28.26 -26.66
N ILE A 255 -24.31 -28.72 -25.77
CA ILE A 255 -22.92 -29.07 -26.11
C ILE A 255 -22.90 -30.20 -27.17
N SER A 256 -23.66 -31.28 -26.97
CA SER A 256 -23.72 -32.40 -27.91
C SER A 256 -24.28 -32.03 -29.28
N ARG A 257 -25.34 -31.21 -29.33
CA ARG A 257 -25.94 -30.75 -30.59
C ARG A 257 -25.00 -29.89 -31.42
N ASN A 258 -24.00 -29.25 -30.80
CA ASN A 258 -23.03 -28.38 -31.46
C ASN A 258 -21.68 -29.08 -31.77
N GLY A 259 -21.67 -30.43 -31.82
CA GLY A 259 -20.54 -31.20 -32.34
C GLY A 259 -19.48 -31.63 -31.33
N PHE A 260 -19.74 -31.44 -30.03
CA PHE A 260 -18.86 -31.91 -28.95
C PHE A 260 -19.37 -33.24 -28.39
N SER A 261 -18.50 -34.24 -28.25
CA SER A 261 -18.85 -35.56 -27.69
C SER A 261 -18.02 -35.90 -26.48
N ALA A 262 -18.45 -36.91 -25.71
CA ALA A 262 -17.66 -37.43 -24.60
C ALA A 262 -16.32 -38.02 -25.05
N GLU A 263 -16.19 -38.50 -26.31
CA GLU A 263 -14.89 -38.97 -26.82
C GLU A 263 -13.96 -37.82 -27.22
N SER A 264 -14.50 -36.76 -27.83
CA SER A 264 -13.69 -35.61 -28.30
C SER A 264 -13.32 -34.65 -27.17
N HIS A 265 -14.26 -34.37 -26.26
CA HIS A 265 -14.10 -33.40 -25.17
C HIS A 265 -14.49 -34.00 -23.81
N PRO A 266 -13.83 -35.08 -23.36
CA PRO A 266 -14.20 -35.81 -22.14
C PRO A 266 -14.15 -34.95 -20.87
N ARG A 267 -13.42 -33.84 -20.88
CA ARG A 267 -13.34 -32.91 -19.73
C ARG A 267 -14.65 -32.14 -19.53
N MET A 268 -15.30 -31.69 -20.61
CA MET A 268 -16.57 -30.96 -20.53
C MET A 268 -17.67 -31.83 -19.92
N PHE A 269 -17.79 -33.08 -20.38
CA PHE A 269 -18.83 -34.00 -19.90
C PHE A 269 -18.56 -34.46 -18.46
N ARG A 270 -17.30 -34.74 -18.10
CA ARG A 270 -16.91 -35.04 -16.71
C ARG A 270 -17.20 -33.89 -15.74
N ALA A 271 -17.14 -32.64 -16.19
CA ALA A 271 -17.48 -31.49 -15.35
C ALA A 271 -18.97 -31.44 -14.97
N LEU A 272 -19.84 -32.10 -15.75
CA LEU A 272 -21.28 -32.14 -15.54
C LEU A 272 -21.75 -33.33 -14.68
N GLU A 273 -21.00 -34.43 -14.65
CA GLU A 273 -21.34 -35.67 -13.93
C GLU A 273 -21.69 -35.47 -12.44
N PRO A 274 -21.02 -34.59 -11.67
CA PRO A 274 -21.33 -34.42 -10.25
C PRO A 274 -22.68 -33.78 -9.94
N TYR A 275 -23.40 -33.29 -10.95
CA TYR A 275 -24.62 -32.49 -10.78
C TYR A 275 -25.85 -33.25 -11.29
N PRO A 276 -27.01 -33.16 -10.60
CA PRO A 276 -28.27 -33.72 -11.10
C PRO A 276 -28.69 -33.11 -12.44
N GLU A 277 -29.29 -33.92 -13.31
CA GLU A 277 -29.67 -33.57 -14.69
C GLU A 277 -30.57 -32.33 -14.78
N LEU A 278 -31.47 -32.18 -13.82
CA LEU A 278 -32.48 -31.12 -13.80
C LEU A 278 -32.07 -29.94 -12.89
N GLN A 279 -30.88 -29.97 -12.30
CA GLN A 279 -30.39 -28.85 -11.49
C GLN A 279 -30.18 -27.62 -12.39
N PRO A 280 -30.79 -26.47 -12.06
CA PRO A 280 -30.65 -25.26 -12.86
C PRO A 280 -29.37 -24.49 -12.53
N PHE A 281 -28.72 -23.99 -13.59
CA PHE A 281 -27.58 -23.09 -13.52
C PHE A 281 -27.83 -21.84 -14.36
N LEU A 282 -27.56 -20.68 -13.78
CA LEU A 282 -27.57 -19.38 -14.46
C LEU A 282 -26.33 -19.23 -15.32
N PHE A 283 -26.49 -19.07 -16.64
CA PHE A 283 -25.38 -18.69 -17.51
C PHE A 283 -25.11 -17.19 -17.38
N TYR A 284 -23.98 -16.85 -16.75
CA TYR A 284 -23.62 -15.49 -16.40
C TYR A 284 -22.31 -15.08 -17.10
N VAL A 285 -22.36 -13.99 -17.87
CA VAL A 285 -21.21 -13.45 -18.60
C VAL A 285 -20.75 -12.19 -17.87
N VAL A 286 -19.50 -12.15 -17.45
CA VAL A 286 -18.89 -10.95 -16.83
C VAL A 286 -18.05 -10.22 -17.87
N ILE A 287 -17.07 -10.90 -18.47
CA ILE A 287 -16.22 -10.41 -19.55
C ILE A 287 -16.39 -11.32 -20.75
N ASP A 288 -16.68 -10.71 -21.89
CA ASP A 288 -16.79 -11.38 -23.20
C ASP A 288 -15.68 -10.89 -24.14
N SER A 289 -15.51 -11.51 -25.30
CA SER A 289 -14.43 -11.22 -26.25
C SER A 289 -14.43 -9.76 -26.73
N GLU A 290 -15.60 -9.14 -26.87
CA GLU A 290 -15.71 -7.71 -27.21
C GLU A 290 -15.30 -6.76 -26.07
N HIS A 291 -15.23 -7.27 -24.84
CA HIS A 291 -14.83 -6.51 -23.64
C HIS A 291 -13.33 -6.59 -23.37
N GLU A 292 -12.67 -7.69 -23.77
CA GLU A 292 -11.23 -7.93 -23.54
C GLU A 292 -10.32 -6.75 -23.92
N PRO A 293 -10.55 -5.99 -25.01
CA PRO A 293 -9.76 -4.80 -25.35
C PRO A 293 -9.77 -3.70 -24.29
N PHE A 294 -10.75 -3.70 -23.37
CA PHE A 294 -10.93 -2.70 -22.31
C PHE A 294 -10.46 -3.18 -20.93
N ILE A 295 -10.00 -4.43 -20.82
CA ILE A 295 -9.67 -5.06 -19.55
C ILE A 295 -8.17 -5.32 -19.41
N SER A 296 -7.65 -4.98 -18.22
CA SER A 296 -6.29 -5.25 -17.78
C SER A 296 -6.27 -6.40 -16.78
N THR A 297 -5.22 -7.22 -16.77
CA THR A 297 -5.01 -8.25 -15.74
C THR A 297 -3.93 -7.83 -14.76
N GLU A 298 -4.19 -7.96 -13.46
CA GLU A 298 -3.24 -7.62 -12.39
C GLU A 298 -2.48 -8.85 -11.90
N LEU A 299 -1.16 -8.78 -11.91
CA LEU A 299 -0.25 -9.71 -11.25
C LEU A 299 0.17 -9.09 -9.93
N LYS A 300 -0.11 -9.80 -8.84
CA LYS A 300 0.26 -9.38 -7.48
C LYS A 300 0.97 -10.51 -6.75
N THR A 301 1.41 -10.27 -5.52
CA THR A 301 2.31 -11.18 -4.78
C THR A 301 1.80 -12.60 -4.64
N GLY A 302 0.48 -12.81 -4.56
CA GLY A 302 -0.12 -14.16 -4.51
C GLY A 302 -0.28 -14.86 -5.86
N LEU A 303 -0.06 -14.16 -6.99
CA LEU A 303 -0.30 -14.65 -8.37
C LEU A 303 -1.67 -15.33 -8.58
N PHE A 304 -2.65 -14.98 -7.75
CA PHE A 304 -3.97 -15.59 -7.77
C PHE A 304 -4.69 -15.31 -9.10
N GLY A 305 -5.12 -16.39 -9.76
CA GLY A 305 -5.91 -16.30 -10.99
C GLY A 305 -5.19 -15.72 -12.19
N VAL A 306 -3.85 -15.69 -12.16
CA VAL A 306 -3.02 -15.29 -13.29
C VAL A 306 -2.57 -16.55 -14.01
N THR A 307 -2.97 -16.69 -15.27
CA THR A 307 -2.52 -17.78 -16.15
C THR A 307 -1.95 -17.23 -17.44
N ARG A 308 -1.35 -18.10 -18.26
CA ARG A 308 -0.87 -17.71 -19.59
C ARG A 308 -2.00 -17.16 -20.46
N GLU A 309 -3.20 -17.73 -20.32
CA GLU A 309 -4.41 -17.38 -21.06
C GLU A 309 -4.92 -16.00 -20.65
N THR A 310 -4.96 -15.69 -19.34
CA THR A 310 -5.40 -14.36 -18.89
C THR A 310 -4.44 -13.26 -19.35
N ILE A 311 -3.13 -13.52 -19.36
CA ILE A 311 -2.12 -12.61 -19.92
C ILE A 311 -2.30 -12.42 -21.43
N LYS A 312 -2.63 -13.48 -22.19
CA LYS A 312 -2.86 -13.40 -23.65
C LYS A 312 -4.10 -12.57 -24.01
N LYS A 313 -5.15 -12.64 -23.21
CA LYS A 313 -6.42 -11.92 -23.43
C LYS A 313 -6.32 -10.44 -23.09
N ALA A 314 -5.59 -10.10 -22.03
CA ALA A 314 -5.57 -8.74 -21.51
C ALA A 314 -4.90 -7.74 -22.47
N ARG A 315 -5.50 -6.56 -22.64
CA ARG A 315 -4.93 -5.46 -23.42
C ARG A 315 -3.75 -4.80 -22.72
N ARG A 316 -3.76 -4.85 -21.38
CA ARG A 316 -2.73 -4.37 -20.47
C ARG A 316 -2.51 -5.39 -19.37
N VAL A 317 -1.27 -5.49 -18.91
CA VAL A 317 -0.87 -6.33 -17.78
C VAL A 317 -0.24 -5.44 -16.71
N VAL A 318 -0.80 -5.48 -15.50
CA VAL A 318 -0.38 -4.63 -14.37
C VAL A 318 0.41 -5.49 -13.39
N ILE A 319 1.69 -5.18 -13.18
CA ILE A 319 2.54 -5.82 -12.17
C ILE A 319 2.48 -4.96 -10.91
N ALA A 320 1.75 -5.42 -9.89
CA ALA A 320 1.43 -4.66 -8.69
C ALA A 320 2.28 -5.06 -7.48
N TYR A 321 3.38 -4.34 -7.27
CA TYR A 321 4.28 -4.53 -6.12
C TYR A 321 3.71 -4.01 -4.81
N SER A 322 2.85 -3.00 -4.88
CA SER A 322 2.29 -2.36 -3.69
C SER A 322 0.92 -1.76 -3.96
N GLN A 323 0.19 -1.51 -2.87
CA GLN A 323 -1.08 -0.80 -2.87
C GLN A 323 -1.03 0.27 -1.79
N GLY A 324 -1.41 1.50 -2.13
CA GLY A 324 -1.26 2.64 -1.23
C GLY A 324 -2.04 2.47 0.08
N ALA A 325 -3.22 1.85 0.04
CA ALA A 325 -4.01 1.60 1.24
C ALA A 325 -3.31 0.70 2.28
N LYS A 326 -2.32 -0.10 1.86
CA LYS A 326 -1.61 -1.07 2.70
C LYS A 326 -0.21 -1.37 2.17
N MET A 327 0.65 -0.36 2.23
CA MET A 327 2.06 -0.51 1.86
C MET A 327 2.74 -1.55 2.75
N GLY A 328 3.60 -2.39 2.15
CA GLY A 328 4.37 -3.38 2.89
C GLY A 328 3.64 -4.67 3.25
N ILE A 329 2.40 -4.89 2.78
CA ILE A 329 1.66 -6.16 2.97
C ILE A 329 0.87 -6.57 1.72
N GLY A 330 0.57 -7.86 1.61
CA GLY A 330 -0.17 -8.44 0.48
C GLY A 330 -1.69 -8.19 0.48
N GLY A 331 -2.36 -8.71 -0.54
CA GLY A 331 -3.82 -8.83 -0.63
C GLY A 331 -4.44 -9.49 0.60
N HIS A 332 -5.70 -9.16 0.90
CA HIS A 332 -6.45 -9.77 2.00
C HIS A 332 -7.88 -9.95 1.52
N ILE A 333 -8.40 -11.16 1.65
CA ILE A 333 -9.81 -11.46 1.54
C ILE A 333 -10.18 -12.39 2.70
N LEU A 334 -11.18 -11.99 3.48
CA LEU A 334 -11.59 -12.74 4.66
C LEU A 334 -12.39 -13.98 4.24
N ALA A 335 -12.27 -15.05 5.02
CA ALA A 335 -12.95 -16.34 4.85
C ALA A 335 -14.42 -16.21 4.42
N GLN A 336 -15.19 -15.36 5.11
CA GLN A 336 -16.61 -15.11 4.83
C GLN A 336 -16.92 -14.59 3.40
N LYS A 337 -15.93 -14.09 2.69
CA LYS A 337 -16.05 -13.60 1.30
C LYS A 337 -15.47 -14.57 0.27
N VAL A 338 -14.83 -15.65 0.73
CA VAL A 338 -14.33 -16.71 -0.13
C VAL A 338 -15.44 -17.73 -0.29
N ASN A 339 -16.04 -17.79 -1.47
CA ASN A 339 -16.94 -18.85 -1.88
C ASN A 339 -16.26 -19.73 -2.94
N LYS A 340 -16.95 -20.76 -3.41
CA LYS A 340 -16.44 -21.71 -4.41
C LYS A 340 -15.94 -21.04 -5.70
N LEU A 341 -16.62 -20.00 -6.16
CA LEU A 341 -16.19 -19.20 -7.31
C LEU A 341 -14.89 -18.44 -7.03
N VAL A 342 -14.82 -17.73 -5.90
CA VAL A 342 -13.64 -16.94 -5.51
C VAL A 342 -12.43 -17.84 -5.28
N ALA A 343 -12.61 -18.99 -4.64
CA ALA A 343 -11.57 -19.97 -4.40
C ALA A 343 -11.02 -20.51 -5.74
N TYR A 344 -11.91 -20.91 -6.65
CA TYR A 344 -11.56 -21.37 -7.99
C TYR A 344 -10.79 -20.34 -8.81
N LEU A 345 -11.29 -19.10 -8.88
CA LEU A 345 -10.61 -18.02 -9.59
C LEU A 345 -9.20 -17.75 -9.04
N ARG A 346 -8.94 -18.08 -7.77
CA ARG A 346 -7.64 -17.93 -7.13
C ARG A 346 -6.78 -19.19 -7.20
N GLY A 347 -7.29 -20.30 -7.73
CA GLY A 347 -6.61 -21.60 -7.72
C GLY A 347 -6.42 -22.16 -6.30
N VAL A 348 -7.33 -21.84 -5.38
CA VAL A 348 -7.32 -22.33 -4.00
C VAL A 348 -8.42 -23.38 -3.85
N GLU A 349 -8.07 -24.57 -3.39
CA GLU A 349 -9.06 -25.60 -3.08
C GLU A 349 -9.72 -25.31 -1.73
N GLY A 350 -11.06 -25.35 -1.70
CA GLY A 350 -11.81 -25.35 -0.44
C GLY A 350 -11.76 -26.73 0.20
N LEU A 351 -11.64 -26.78 1.53
CA LEU A 351 -11.77 -28.05 2.24
C LEU A 351 -13.26 -28.36 2.42
N GLU A 352 -13.68 -29.51 1.95
CA GLU A 352 -15.04 -29.99 2.20
C GLU A 352 -15.19 -30.30 3.70
N GLU A 353 -16.25 -29.78 4.31
CA GLU A 353 -16.56 -29.96 5.72
C GLU A 353 -18.02 -30.42 5.86
N LEU A 354 -18.23 -31.47 6.65
CA LEU A 354 -19.55 -32.00 6.91
C LEU A 354 -20.27 -31.12 7.94
N ASN A 355 -21.41 -30.53 7.55
CA ASN A 355 -22.23 -29.77 8.47
C ASN A 355 -23.09 -30.73 9.32
N LEU A 356 -22.65 -30.95 10.57
CA LEU A 356 -23.28 -31.91 11.49
C LEU A 356 -24.74 -31.56 11.81
N GLU A 357 -25.09 -30.27 11.95
CA GLU A 357 -26.46 -29.84 12.24
C GLU A 357 -27.38 -30.08 11.04
N VAL A 358 -26.88 -29.81 9.83
CA VAL A 358 -27.66 -29.96 8.60
C VAL A 358 -27.80 -31.44 8.21
N ILE A 359 -26.74 -32.26 8.33
CA ILE A 359 -26.86 -33.70 8.05
C ILE A 359 -27.79 -34.39 9.04
N GLN A 360 -27.81 -33.97 10.32
CA GLN A 360 -28.79 -34.45 11.28
C GLN A 360 -30.22 -34.09 10.82
N SER A 361 -30.44 -32.84 10.44
CA SER A 361 -31.74 -32.39 9.93
C SER A 361 -32.17 -33.13 8.66
N LEU A 362 -31.20 -33.44 7.78
CA LEU A 362 -31.42 -34.26 6.59
C LEU A 362 -31.78 -35.70 6.99
N ALA A 363 -31.04 -36.32 7.90
CA ALA A 363 -31.29 -37.68 8.37
C ALA A 363 -32.71 -37.82 8.97
N GLU A 364 -33.11 -36.89 9.84
CA GLU A 364 -34.47 -36.85 10.41
C GLU A 364 -35.56 -36.63 9.34
N ARG A 365 -35.22 -35.95 8.23
CA ARG A 365 -36.12 -35.79 7.09
C ARG A 365 -36.22 -37.06 6.28
N ILE A 366 -35.10 -37.69 5.95
CA ILE A 366 -35.05 -38.93 5.18
C ILE A 366 -35.70 -40.09 5.94
N GLU A 367 -35.49 -40.20 7.26
CA GLU A 367 -36.16 -41.18 8.12
C GLU A 367 -37.70 -41.04 8.06
N ARG A 368 -38.20 -39.80 8.05
CA ARG A 368 -39.65 -39.56 7.92
C ARG A 368 -40.20 -39.98 6.55
N LEU A 369 -39.43 -39.76 5.48
CA LEU A 369 -39.80 -40.16 4.13
C LEU A 369 -39.74 -41.67 3.95
N GLU A 370 -38.75 -42.32 4.57
CA GLU A 370 -38.61 -43.78 4.63
C GLU A 370 -39.80 -44.44 5.34
N LYS A 371 -40.36 -43.84 6.40
CA LYS A 371 -41.57 -44.36 7.08
C LYS A 371 -42.89 -44.12 6.35
N GLN A 372 -42.90 -43.32 5.28
CA GLN A 372 -44.10 -42.99 4.52
C GLN A 372 -44.15 -43.75 3.20
N ALA A 373 -44.65 -44.99 3.23
CA ALA A 373 -44.70 -45.87 2.06
C ALA A 373 -45.42 -45.26 0.83
N ASP A 374 -46.41 -44.38 1.05
CA ASP A 374 -47.16 -43.71 -0.01
C ASP A 374 -46.43 -42.46 -0.57
N HIS A 375 -45.28 -42.08 0.00
CA HIS A 375 -44.56 -40.87 -0.42
C HIS A 375 -43.73 -41.11 -1.68
N PRO A 376 -43.74 -40.21 -2.69
CA PRO A 376 -43.00 -40.40 -3.94
C PRO A 376 -41.47 -40.58 -3.80
N LEU A 377 -40.88 -40.15 -2.68
CA LEU A 377 -39.46 -40.30 -2.35
C LEU A 377 -39.14 -41.51 -1.45
N HIS A 378 -40.12 -42.35 -1.09
CA HIS A 378 -39.95 -43.46 -0.16
C HIS A 378 -38.83 -44.42 -0.56
N GLU A 379 -38.85 -44.94 -1.79
CA GLU A 379 -37.86 -45.92 -2.28
C GLU A 379 -36.42 -45.37 -2.27
N VAL A 380 -36.27 -44.08 -2.58
CA VAL A 380 -34.96 -43.41 -2.60
C VAL A 380 -34.48 -43.16 -1.17
N ALA A 381 -35.40 -42.78 -0.27
CA ALA A 381 -35.11 -42.60 1.14
C ALA A 381 -34.67 -43.91 1.79
N GLU A 382 -35.42 -45.00 1.58
CA GLU A 382 -35.09 -46.34 2.09
C GLU A 382 -33.70 -46.80 1.63
N LYS A 383 -33.39 -46.63 0.34
CA LYS A 383 -32.13 -47.07 -0.25
C LYS A 383 -30.90 -46.35 0.30
N PHE A 384 -30.99 -45.05 0.54
CA PHE A 384 -29.83 -44.21 0.89
C PHE A 384 -29.79 -43.74 2.34
N TYR A 385 -30.79 -44.11 3.16
CA TYR A 385 -30.86 -43.74 4.57
C TYR A 385 -29.61 -44.20 5.34
N GLU A 386 -29.17 -45.46 5.16
CA GLU A 386 -27.97 -45.96 5.83
C GLU A 386 -26.70 -45.18 5.49
N ASP A 387 -26.55 -44.73 4.24
CA ASP A 387 -25.35 -44.02 3.78
C ASP A 387 -25.24 -42.63 4.42
N ILE A 388 -26.40 -41.98 4.66
CA ILE A 388 -26.49 -40.70 5.36
C ILE A 388 -26.17 -40.89 6.86
N ILE A 389 -26.76 -41.89 7.52
CA ILE A 389 -26.51 -42.17 8.94
C ILE A 389 -25.04 -42.53 9.20
N LYS A 390 -24.44 -43.39 8.35
CA LYS A 390 -23.02 -43.75 8.47
C LYS A 390 -22.11 -42.52 8.45
N SER A 391 -22.40 -41.56 7.57
CA SER A 391 -21.62 -40.33 7.44
C SER A 391 -21.88 -39.34 8.59
N GLN A 392 -23.12 -39.29 9.08
CA GLN A 392 -23.49 -38.53 10.28
C GLN A 392 -22.74 -39.04 11.51
N ASP A 393 -22.76 -40.36 11.74
CA ASP A 393 -22.14 -41.00 12.91
C ASP A 393 -20.62 -40.90 12.89
N SER A 394 -20.01 -41.06 11.70
CA SER A 394 -18.56 -40.94 11.54
C SER A 394 -18.07 -39.49 11.60
N GLY A 395 -18.94 -38.51 11.34
CA GLY A 395 -18.57 -37.11 11.19
C GLY A 395 -17.67 -36.84 9.98
N THR A 396 -17.64 -37.75 9.00
CA THR A 396 -16.76 -37.68 7.82
C THR A 396 -17.55 -37.76 6.51
N ILE A 397 -17.02 -37.15 5.45
CA ILE A 397 -17.62 -37.19 4.11
C ILE A 397 -17.21 -38.49 3.43
N LEU A 398 -18.11 -39.47 3.43
CA LEU A 398 -17.93 -40.73 2.73
C LEU A 398 -18.34 -40.61 1.23
N PRO A 399 -17.69 -41.33 0.30
CA PRO A 399 -18.09 -41.33 -1.12
C PRO A 399 -19.57 -41.69 -1.35
N GLU A 400 -20.10 -42.57 -0.51
CA GLU A 400 -21.49 -43.02 -0.49
C GLU A 400 -22.44 -41.85 -0.19
N LEU A 401 -22.05 -40.91 0.69
CA LEU A 401 -22.84 -39.71 0.98
C LEU A 401 -23.05 -38.85 -0.27
N LYS A 402 -21.99 -38.61 -1.06
CA LYS A 402 -22.11 -37.81 -2.29
C LYS A 402 -23.04 -38.49 -3.29
N THR A 403 -22.97 -39.81 -3.37
CA THR A 403 -23.84 -40.64 -4.22
C THR A 403 -25.29 -40.56 -3.76
N ALA A 404 -25.54 -40.69 -2.46
CA ALA A 404 -26.85 -40.56 -1.84
C ALA A 404 -27.47 -39.17 -2.10
N LEU A 405 -26.73 -38.10 -1.82
CA LEU A 405 -27.16 -36.72 -2.05
C LEU A 405 -27.54 -36.49 -3.51
N TRP A 406 -26.68 -36.92 -4.45
CA TRP A 406 -26.96 -36.81 -5.88
C TRP A 406 -28.26 -37.52 -6.27
N HIS A 407 -28.46 -38.76 -5.83
CA HIS A 407 -29.66 -39.52 -6.16
C HIS A 407 -30.93 -38.92 -5.56
N ILE A 408 -30.89 -38.47 -4.30
CA ILE A 408 -32.02 -37.79 -3.65
C ILE A 408 -32.38 -36.53 -4.43
N GLN A 409 -31.39 -35.70 -4.79
CA GLN A 409 -31.61 -34.50 -5.58
C GLN A 409 -32.19 -34.82 -6.96
N GLN A 410 -31.62 -35.79 -7.67
CA GLN A 410 -32.07 -36.22 -8.99
C GLN A 410 -33.56 -36.61 -9.00
N HIS A 411 -34.01 -37.41 -8.03
CA HIS A 411 -35.41 -37.82 -7.94
C HIS A 411 -36.31 -36.67 -7.50
N ALA A 412 -35.88 -35.84 -6.55
CA ALA A 412 -36.64 -34.69 -6.11
C ALA A 412 -36.86 -33.67 -7.25
N TYR A 413 -35.84 -33.40 -8.07
CA TYR A 413 -36.00 -32.56 -9.26
C TYR A 413 -36.98 -33.17 -10.29
N ALA A 414 -36.90 -34.48 -10.53
CA ALA A 414 -37.79 -35.17 -11.47
C ALA A 414 -39.26 -35.04 -11.02
N LEU A 415 -39.55 -35.38 -9.76
CA LEU A 415 -40.88 -35.27 -9.17
C LEU A 415 -41.39 -33.83 -9.15
N HIS A 416 -40.53 -32.84 -8.84
CA HIS A 416 -40.91 -31.44 -8.87
C HIS A 416 -41.27 -30.99 -10.30
N SER A 417 -40.53 -31.45 -11.32
CA SER A 417 -40.84 -31.15 -12.72
C SER A 417 -42.18 -31.73 -13.19
N GLU A 418 -42.63 -32.81 -12.57
CA GLU A 418 -43.92 -33.47 -12.82
C GLU A 418 -45.06 -32.91 -11.95
N ASN A 419 -44.79 -31.91 -11.10
CA ASN A 419 -45.71 -31.41 -10.06
C ASN A 419 -46.17 -32.50 -9.07
N ALA A 420 -45.36 -33.54 -8.89
CA ALA A 420 -45.63 -34.68 -8.00
C ALA A 420 -45.03 -34.51 -6.59
N LEU A 421 -44.30 -33.41 -6.35
CA LEU A 421 -43.71 -33.05 -5.04
C LEU A 421 -44.10 -31.61 -4.68
N ASP A 422 -44.49 -31.39 -3.42
CA ASP A 422 -44.82 -30.06 -2.93
C ASP A 422 -43.63 -29.10 -3.08
N PRO A 423 -43.81 -27.86 -3.61
CA PRO A 423 -42.71 -26.94 -3.83
C PRO A 423 -41.95 -26.52 -2.55
N ILE A 424 -42.62 -26.43 -1.41
CA ILE A 424 -41.97 -26.05 -0.14
C ILE A 424 -41.16 -27.24 0.38
N GLU A 425 -41.70 -28.45 0.28
CA GLU A 425 -40.97 -29.67 0.57
C GLU A 425 -39.72 -29.84 -0.31
N PHE A 426 -39.87 -29.61 -1.62
CA PHE A 426 -38.76 -29.62 -2.57
C PHE A 426 -37.67 -28.64 -2.18
N GLU A 427 -38.01 -27.37 -1.92
CA GLU A 427 -37.04 -26.34 -1.56
C GLU A 427 -36.30 -26.66 -0.24
N ASN A 428 -37.04 -27.11 0.79
CA ASN A 428 -36.45 -27.52 2.06
C ASN A 428 -35.48 -28.70 1.88
N LEU A 429 -35.89 -29.73 1.12
CA LEU A 429 -35.03 -30.88 0.85
C LEU A 429 -33.78 -30.48 0.07
N MET A 430 -33.92 -29.64 -0.97
CA MET A 430 -32.78 -29.18 -1.75
C MET A 430 -31.81 -28.37 -0.90
N GLN A 431 -32.33 -27.50 -0.02
CA GLN A 431 -31.48 -26.74 0.90
C GLN A 431 -30.67 -27.66 1.81
N LEU A 432 -31.32 -28.64 2.44
CA LEU A 432 -30.63 -29.63 3.28
C LEU A 432 -29.57 -30.39 2.49
N CYS A 433 -29.91 -30.95 1.32
CA CYS A 433 -28.97 -31.72 0.51
C CYS A 433 -27.75 -30.90 0.07
N GLU A 434 -27.94 -29.64 -0.31
CA GLU A 434 -26.84 -28.79 -0.75
C GLU A 434 -25.99 -28.24 0.42
N ASP A 435 -26.55 -28.09 1.62
CA ASP A 435 -25.86 -27.52 2.80
C ASP A 435 -25.14 -28.59 3.66
N VAL A 436 -25.42 -29.90 3.45
CA VAL A 436 -24.73 -31.02 4.14
C VAL A 436 -23.22 -30.96 3.95
N ILE A 437 -22.77 -30.76 2.71
CA ILE A 437 -21.35 -30.60 2.39
C ILE A 437 -21.10 -29.11 2.22
N SER A 438 -20.61 -28.50 3.30
CA SER A 438 -20.11 -27.14 3.27
C SER A 438 -18.66 -27.11 2.80
N HIS A 439 -18.20 -25.93 2.38
CA HIS A 439 -16.78 -25.73 2.08
C HIS A 439 -16.24 -24.72 3.08
N SER A 440 -15.26 -25.17 3.86
CA SER A 440 -14.51 -24.31 4.75
C SER A 440 -13.45 -23.58 3.94
N TYR A 441 -13.55 -22.26 3.89
CA TYR A 441 -12.57 -21.42 3.21
C TYR A 441 -11.78 -20.61 4.23
N SER A 442 -10.46 -20.72 4.16
CA SER A 442 -9.56 -19.88 4.93
C SER A 442 -9.52 -18.45 4.39
N SER A 443 -9.19 -17.48 5.24
CA SER A 443 -8.85 -16.14 4.77
C SER A 443 -7.62 -16.23 3.86
N ILE A 444 -7.68 -15.62 2.69
CA ILE A 444 -6.57 -15.63 1.73
C ILE A 444 -5.79 -14.34 1.92
N ILE A 445 -4.58 -14.50 2.45
CA ILE A 445 -3.62 -13.42 2.68
C ILE A 445 -2.46 -13.65 1.73
N SER A 446 -2.23 -12.70 0.84
CA SER A 446 -1.13 -12.80 -0.12
C SER A 446 0.19 -12.56 0.60
N PRO A 447 1.29 -13.22 0.18
CA PRO A 447 2.60 -13.01 0.78
C PRO A 447 3.09 -11.57 0.56
N PHE A 448 4.05 -11.17 1.37
CA PHE A 448 4.87 -9.99 1.14
C PHE A 448 6.34 -10.37 1.44
N PRO A 449 7.30 -10.17 0.51
CA PRO A 449 7.22 -9.57 -0.83
C PRO A 449 6.77 -10.55 -1.94
N PHE A 450 6.87 -10.16 -3.22
CA PHE A 450 6.92 -11.13 -4.32
C PHE A 450 8.11 -12.06 -4.10
N HIS A 451 7.88 -13.37 -3.97
CA HIS A 451 8.97 -14.31 -3.69
C HIS A 451 10.01 -14.44 -4.81
N ASN A 452 9.72 -13.91 -6.00
CA ASN A 452 10.62 -13.88 -7.15
C ASN A 452 11.01 -12.44 -7.54
N CYS A 453 10.85 -11.45 -6.65
CA CYS A 453 11.29 -10.08 -6.90
C CYS A 453 12.02 -9.51 -5.69
N TYR A 454 13.35 -9.46 -5.76
CA TYR A 454 14.21 -8.88 -4.72
C TYR A 454 15.04 -7.71 -5.22
N SER A 455 15.02 -7.44 -6.52
CA SER A 455 15.79 -6.36 -7.15
C SER A 455 15.12 -5.82 -8.42
N ILE A 456 15.72 -4.79 -9.03
CA ILE A 456 15.17 -4.14 -10.24
C ILE A 456 15.33 -5.02 -11.49
N GLU A 457 16.34 -5.88 -11.52
CA GLU A 457 16.54 -6.88 -12.58
C GLU A 457 15.46 -7.99 -12.54
N ASP A 458 14.93 -8.32 -11.37
CA ASP A 458 13.78 -9.22 -11.26
C ASP A 458 12.50 -8.57 -11.80
N VAL A 459 12.33 -7.27 -11.59
CA VAL A 459 11.22 -6.50 -12.21
C VAL A 459 11.30 -6.59 -13.73
N LYS A 460 12.51 -6.42 -14.30
CA LYS A 460 12.73 -6.61 -15.74
C LYS A 460 12.35 -8.03 -16.18
N SER A 461 12.69 -9.05 -15.39
CA SER A 461 12.36 -10.44 -15.70
C SER A 461 10.85 -10.69 -15.77
N PHE A 462 10.06 -10.11 -14.85
CA PHE A 462 8.59 -10.15 -14.95
C PHE A 462 8.04 -9.43 -16.18
N ILE A 463 8.61 -8.28 -16.51
CA ILE A 463 8.23 -7.53 -17.72
C ILE A 463 8.52 -8.36 -18.97
N ASP A 464 9.69 -9.00 -19.05
CA ASP A 464 10.07 -9.85 -20.17
C ASP A 464 9.17 -11.09 -20.27
N MET A 465 8.83 -11.73 -19.16
CA MET A 465 7.84 -12.82 -19.14
C MET A 465 6.51 -12.39 -19.77
N VAL A 466 5.99 -11.24 -19.36
CA VAL A 466 4.72 -10.71 -19.91
C VAL A 466 4.85 -10.45 -21.41
N ARG A 467 5.94 -9.81 -21.85
CA ARG A 467 6.20 -9.51 -23.27
C ARG A 467 6.32 -10.78 -24.12
N MET A 468 6.93 -11.83 -23.58
CA MET A 468 7.06 -13.12 -24.25
C MET A 468 5.70 -13.83 -24.41
N ILE A 469 4.83 -13.71 -23.41
CA ILE A 469 3.49 -14.32 -23.47
C ILE A 469 2.53 -13.51 -24.36
N ASN A 470 2.57 -12.18 -24.24
CA ASN A 470 1.72 -11.25 -24.98
C ASN A 470 2.50 -10.00 -25.43
N PRO A 471 3.08 -10.00 -26.64
CA PRO A 471 3.87 -8.86 -27.14
C PRO A 471 3.02 -7.62 -27.45
N ARG A 472 1.69 -7.76 -27.51
CA ARG A 472 0.76 -6.66 -27.75
C ARG A 472 0.34 -5.96 -26.45
N ALA A 473 0.57 -6.56 -25.29
CA ALA A 473 0.13 -6.01 -24.01
C ALA A 473 0.90 -4.73 -23.67
N VAL A 474 0.18 -3.73 -23.15
CA VAL A 474 0.80 -2.63 -22.41
C VAL A 474 1.24 -3.17 -21.06
N VAL A 475 2.46 -2.85 -20.63
CA VAL A 475 2.98 -3.28 -19.32
C VAL A 475 2.95 -2.11 -18.36
N SER A 476 2.26 -2.29 -17.24
CA SER A 476 2.16 -1.30 -16.18
C SER A 476 2.79 -1.82 -14.91
N VAL A 477 3.50 -0.95 -14.18
CA VAL A 477 4.13 -1.30 -12.90
C VAL A 477 3.55 -0.41 -11.81
N LYS A 478 2.85 -1.04 -10.86
CA LYS A 478 2.19 -0.35 -9.76
C LYS A 478 3.02 -0.41 -8.48
N VAL A 479 3.35 0.79 -8.00
CA VAL A 479 4.18 1.05 -6.83
C VAL A 479 3.49 2.07 -5.92
N SER A 480 3.93 2.15 -4.66
CA SER A 480 3.42 3.13 -3.70
C SER A 480 4.49 4.17 -3.38
N PRO A 481 4.09 5.42 -3.08
CA PRO A 481 5.01 6.52 -2.81
C PRO A 481 5.80 6.34 -1.51
N SER A 482 7.13 6.42 -1.62
CA SER A 482 8.12 6.48 -0.55
C SER A 482 9.03 7.70 -0.75
N VAL A 483 9.91 7.99 0.21
CA VAL A 483 10.78 9.20 0.21
C VAL A 483 11.71 9.27 -1.03
N ASP A 484 12.07 8.11 -1.58
CA ASP A 484 13.01 7.95 -2.70
C ASP A 484 12.36 7.37 -3.97
N ILE A 485 11.04 7.54 -4.11
CA ILE A 485 10.24 6.96 -5.19
C ILE A 485 10.70 7.37 -6.60
N GLU A 486 11.31 8.55 -6.74
CA GLU A 486 11.85 9.04 -8.00
C GLU A 486 12.99 8.16 -8.55
N PHE A 487 13.74 7.47 -7.69
CA PHE A 487 14.79 6.55 -8.11
C PHE A 487 14.19 5.23 -8.64
N ILE A 488 13.11 4.75 -8.03
CA ILE A 488 12.35 3.59 -8.54
C ILE A 488 11.78 3.93 -9.91
N ALA A 489 11.16 5.10 -10.06
CA ALA A 489 10.62 5.56 -11.34
C ALA A 489 11.72 5.69 -12.42
N ALA A 490 12.89 6.22 -12.07
CA ALA A 490 14.03 6.28 -12.97
C ALA A 490 14.54 4.88 -13.36
N GLY A 491 14.57 3.92 -12.43
CA GLY A 491 14.92 2.53 -12.70
C GLY A 491 13.98 1.86 -13.71
N LEU A 492 12.67 2.03 -13.52
CA LEU A 492 11.66 1.55 -14.48
C LEU A 492 11.83 2.19 -15.86
N ALA A 493 12.06 3.51 -15.91
CA ALA A 493 12.25 4.19 -17.18
C ALA A 493 13.54 3.75 -17.91
N ARG A 494 14.60 3.42 -17.17
CA ARG A 494 15.82 2.82 -17.73
C ARG A 494 15.54 1.45 -18.35
N ILE A 495 14.81 0.56 -17.66
CA ILE A 495 14.39 -0.74 -18.22
C ILE A 495 13.67 -0.53 -19.56
N SER A 496 12.72 0.41 -19.61
CA SER A 496 11.95 0.71 -20.81
C SER A 496 12.81 1.18 -21.98
N ARG A 497 13.76 2.10 -21.69
CA ARG A 497 14.73 2.59 -22.67
C ARG A 497 15.64 1.48 -23.17
N ASP A 498 16.24 0.72 -22.26
CA ASP A 498 17.24 -0.30 -22.58
C ASP A 498 16.63 -1.42 -23.43
N ILE A 499 15.42 -1.87 -23.09
CA ILE A 499 14.64 -2.83 -23.91
C ILE A 499 14.39 -2.29 -25.33
N THR A 500 14.06 -1.00 -25.45
CA THR A 500 13.79 -0.38 -26.76
C THR A 500 15.07 -0.27 -27.60
N LEU A 501 16.20 0.08 -26.97
CA LEU A 501 17.50 0.12 -27.62
C LEU A 501 17.96 -1.28 -28.07
N GLU A 502 17.80 -2.30 -27.22
CA GLU A 502 18.09 -3.70 -27.56
C GLU A 502 17.28 -4.16 -28.78
N ALA A 503 15.99 -3.82 -28.84
CA ALA A 503 15.14 -4.13 -29.98
C ALA A 503 15.64 -3.46 -31.28
N LEU A 504 15.99 -2.18 -31.22
CA LEU A 504 16.52 -1.45 -32.39
C LEU A 504 17.86 -2.02 -32.87
N GLN A 505 18.77 -2.36 -31.95
CA GLN A 505 20.05 -3.00 -32.28
C GLN A 505 19.85 -4.40 -32.87
N ALA A 506 18.89 -5.17 -32.37
CA ALA A 506 18.56 -6.48 -32.93
C ALA A 506 18.07 -6.36 -34.38
N ARG A 507 17.29 -5.31 -34.70
CA ARG A 507 16.84 -5.01 -36.06
C ARG A 507 18.00 -4.76 -37.02
N GLU A 508 19.00 -3.98 -36.59
CA GLU A 508 20.20 -3.68 -37.41
C GLU A 508 21.02 -4.92 -37.77
N ARG A 509 20.89 -6.00 -36.98
CA ARG A 509 21.59 -7.28 -37.22
C ARG A 509 20.81 -8.23 -38.14
N LEU A 510 19.56 -7.93 -38.49
CA LEU A 510 18.75 -8.78 -39.38
C LEU A 510 19.25 -8.67 -40.83
N PRO A 511 19.38 -9.79 -41.57
CA PRO A 511 19.74 -9.77 -42.99
C PRO A 511 18.70 -8.99 -43.80
N ALA A 512 19.16 -8.18 -44.76
CA ALA A 512 18.26 -7.51 -45.69
C ALA A 512 17.46 -8.54 -46.51
N GLY A 513 16.13 -8.50 -46.43
CA GLY A 513 15.23 -9.31 -47.26
C GLY A 513 14.70 -10.62 -46.64
N THR A 514 14.90 -10.88 -45.35
CA THR A 514 14.27 -12.01 -44.64
C THR A 514 13.04 -11.57 -43.83
N GLY A 515 11.84 -12.11 -44.11
CA GLY A 515 10.63 -11.93 -43.27
C GLY A 515 10.24 -10.47 -42.98
N ASP A 516 9.93 -10.16 -41.71
CA ASP A 516 9.58 -8.82 -41.18
C ASP A 516 10.54 -7.67 -41.60
N SER A 517 11.71 -7.96 -42.20
CA SER A 517 12.62 -6.96 -42.78
C SER A 517 12.14 -6.29 -44.09
N ALA A 518 11.08 -6.81 -44.74
CA ALA A 518 10.57 -6.25 -45.99
C ALA A 518 9.58 -5.07 -45.79
N LEU A 519 9.13 -4.80 -44.56
CA LEU A 519 8.04 -3.85 -44.28
C LEU A 519 8.25 -2.86 -43.12
N GLU A 520 9.31 -2.92 -42.31
CA GLU A 520 9.37 -2.11 -41.08
C GLU A 520 10.51 -1.08 -41.08
N SER A 521 10.14 0.20 -41.12
CA SER A 521 11.01 1.32 -40.71
C SER A 521 11.53 1.11 -39.27
N ALA A 522 12.60 1.80 -38.88
CA ALA A 522 13.13 1.70 -37.50
C ALA A 522 12.07 2.05 -36.45
N GLU A 523 11.18 2.99 -36.78
CA GLU A 523 10.08 3.45 -35.94
C GLU A 523 9.00 2.40 -35.76
N GLU A 524 8.58 1.71 -36.83
CA GLU A 524 7.58 0.64 -36.75
C GLU A 524 8.10 -0.56 -35.95
N TYR A 525 9.37 -0.91 -36.14
CA TYR A 525 10.00 -1.98 -35.38
C TYR A 525 10.09 -1.64 -33.89
N ALA A 526 10.47 -0.40 -33.55
CA ALA A 526 10.46 0.08 -32.16
C ALA A 526 9.05 0.08 -31.56
N LYS A 527 8.03 0.47 -32.34
CA LYS A 527 6.63 0.42 -31.91
C LYS A 527 6.18 -1.02 -31.60
N LYS A 528 6.63 -1.99 -32.40
CA LYS A 528 6.30 -3.41 -32.25
C LYS A 528 7.06 -4.09 -31.12
N TYR A 529 8.38 -3.90 -31.03
CA TYR A 529 9.25 -4.66 -30.12
C TYR A 529 9.82 -3.86 -28.94
N GLY A 530 9.86 -2.53 -29.03
CA GLY A 530 10.24 -1.64 -27.93
C GLY A 530 9.21 -1.65 -26.80
N LEU A 531 9.44 -0.83 -25.78
CA LEU A 531 8.58 -0.79 -24.60
C LEU A 531 8.47 0.63 -24.06
N LYS A 532 7.25 1.02 -23.70
CA LYS A 532 6.97 2.20 -22.88
C LYS A 532 6.20 1.79 -21.63
N ILE A 533 6.92 1.66 -20.51
CA ILE A 533 6.32 1.23 -19.23
C ILE A 533 5.35 2.28 -18.71
N GLU A 534 4.20 1.83 -18.22
CA GLU A 534 3.23 2.67 -17.52
C GLU A 534 3.44 2.57 -16.00
N ILE A 535 3.97 3.61 -15.38
CA ILE A 535 4.19 3.69 -13.94
C ILE A 535 2.88 4.09 -13.26
N TRP A 536 2.37 3.26 -12.36
CA TRP A 536 1.20 3.54 -11.53
C TRP A 536 1.64 3.84 -10.11
N LEU A 537 1.45 5.07 -9.67
CA LEU A 537 1.72 5.45 -8.29
C LEU A 537 0.43 5.43 -7.46
N ASP A 538 0.34 4.55 -6.46
CA ASP A 538 -0.84 4.38 -5.62
C ASP A 538 -0.64 4.93 -4.21
N GLY A 539 -1.32 6.04 -3.92
CA GLY A 539 -1.19 6.81 -2.69
C GLY A 539 -1.89 6.23 -1.46
N PRO A 540 -1.48 6.63 -0.25
CA PRO A 540 -2.00 6.11 1.03
C PRO A 540 -3.51 6.30 1.23
N ARG A 541 -4.11 7.25 0.50
CA ARG A 541 -5.55 7.54 0.56
C ARG A 541 -6.40 6.57 -0.26
N GLY A 542 -5.78 5.59 -0.94
CA GLY A 542 -6.43 4.52 -1.69
C GLY A 542 -7.51 3.75 -0.91
N GLY A 543 -8.42 3.14 -1.67
CA GLY A 543 -9.43 2.23 -1.16
C GLY A 543 -8.86 0.83 -0.91
N THR A 544 -9.50 0.08 -0.02
CA THR A 544 -9.24 -1.36 0.17
C THR A 544 -10.50 -2.06 0.65
N GLY A 545 -10.72 -3.30 0.19
CA GLY A 545 -11.80 -4.16 0.67
C GLY A 545 -11.54 -4.68 2.09
N ALA A 546 -10.29 -5.01 2.40
CA ALA A 546 -9.85 -5.46 3.72
C ALA A 546 -8.37 -5.08 3.99
N SER A 547 -8.10 -4.54 5.18
CA SER A 547 -6.75 -4.20 5.65
C SER A 547 -6.75 -3.92 7.16
N PRO A 548 -5.67 -4.26 7.89
CA PRO A 548 -5.50 -3.88 9.30
C PRO A 548 -5.56 -2.36 9.50
N ASN A 549 -6.24 -1.92 10.56
CA ASN A 549 -6.41 -0.48 10.84
C ASN A 549 -5.08 0.23 11.13
N ILE A 550 -4.10 -0.47 11.73
CA ILE A 550 -2.79 0.11 12.09
C ILE A 550 -1.96 0.50 10.86
N ILE A 551 -2.14 -0.18 9.73
CA ILE A 551 -1.41 0.12 8.48
C ILE A 551 -2.14 1.20 7.68
N LYS A 552 -3.47 1.21 7.76
CA LYS A 552 -4.35 2.01 6.90
C LYS A 552 -4.16 3.50 7.16
N GLY A 553 -3.48 4.18 6.23
CA GLY A 553 -3.29 5.62 6.26
C GLY A 553 -2.16 6.12 7.17
N GLN A 554 -1.38 5.22 7.78
CA GLN A 554 -0.21 5.58 8.59
C GLN A 554 1.13 5.42 7.83
N MET A 555 1.14 4.63 6.76
CA MET A 555 2.35 4.37 5.97
C MET A 555 2.36 5.19 4.68
N GLY A 556 3.56 5.58 4.23
CA GLY A 556 3.89 6.15 2.93
C GLY A 556 3.57 7.63 2.68
N MET A 557 4.14 8.14 1.59
CA MET A 557 4.14 9.56 1.24
C MET A 557 2.87 9.95 0.46
N HIS A 558 2.40 11.19 0.59
CA HIS A 558 1.26 11.66 -0.19
C HIS A 558 1.65 11.87 -1.67
N ILE A 559 0.72 11.57 -2.59
CA ILE A 559 1.00 11.60 -4.04
C ILE A 559 1.32 13.01 -4.52
N GLU A 560 0.75 14.02 -3.88
CA GLU A 560 0.96 15.44 -4.19
C GLU A 560 2.43 15.85 -4.06
N TYR A 561 3.18 15.22 -3.16
CA TYR A 561 4.62 15.43 -3.04
C TYR A 561 5.41 14.53 -4.01
N ALA A 562 4.94 13.31 -4.23
CA ALA A 562 5.62 12.33 -5.07
C ALA A 562 5.62 12.69 -6.57
N ILE A 563 4.50 13.19 -7.08
CA ILE A 563 4.31 13.52 -8.50
C ILE A 563 5.39 14.48 -9.01
N PRO A 564 5.61 15.67 -8.40
CA PRO A 564 6.60 16.61 -8.91
C PRO A 564 8.03 16.05 -8.80
N LEU A 565 8.36 15.28 -7.76
CA LEU A 565 9.68 14.65 -7.60
C LEU A 565 9.98 13.66 -8.72
N ILE A 566 9.04 12.74 -8.99
CA ILE A 566 9.17 11.74 -10.06
C ILE A 566 9.26 12.43 -11.41
N HIS A 567 8.36 13.38 -11.68
CA HIS A 567 8.34 14.08 -12.96
C HIS A 567 9.64 14.83 -13.20
N HIS A 568 10.09 15.65 -12.25
CA HIS A 568 11.34 16.40 -12.34
C HIS A 568 12.54 15.46 -12.56
N ARG A 569 12.63 14.35 -11.82
CA ARG A 569 13.73 13.40 -11.97
C ARG A 569 13.75 12.75 -13.36
N LEU A 570 12.60 12.29 -13.84
CA LEU A 570 12.50 11.66 -15.16
C LEU A 570 12.86 12.63 -16.29
N VAL A 571 12.50 13.92 -16.17
CA VAL A 571 12.88 14.92 -17.16
C VAL A 571 14.38 15.23 -17.08
N LYS A 572 14.90 15.46 -15.88
CA LYS A 572 16.32 15.74 -15.64
C LYS A 572 17.24 14.64 -16.18
N ASP A 573 16.83 13.38 -16.02
CA ASP A 573 17.61 12.22 -16.48
C ASP A 573 17.35 11.89 -17.97
N GLY A 574 16.48 12.63 -18.67
CA GLY A 574 16.14 12.37 -20.08
C GLY A 574 15.37 11.06 -20.29
N LEU A 575 14.59 10.64 -19.29
CA LEU A 575 13.89 9.35 -19.24
C LEU A 575 12.37 9.47 -19.40
N ARG A 576 11.81 10.68 -19.33
CA ARG A 576 10.36 10.91 -19.29
C ARG A 576 9.61 10.46 -20.56
N ASN A 577 10.26 10.46 -21.71
CA ASN A 577 9.74 9.98 -23.00
C ASN A 577 9.56 8.46 -23.05
N HIS A 578 10.26 7.71 -22.20
CA HIS A 578 10.22 6.24 -22.16
C HIS A 578 9.15 5.68 -21.21
N VAL A 579 8.35 6.52 -20.56
CA VAL A 579 7.30 6.07 -19.63
C VAL A 579 6.02 6.88 -19.77
N ASN A 580 4.90 6.25 -19.40
CA ASN A 580 3.66 6.94 -19.06
C ASN A 580 3.50 6.90 -17.53
N PHE A 581 3.04 7.98 -16.91
CA PHE A 581 3.00 8.14 -15.46
C PHE A 581 1.59 8.46 -14.97
N PHE A 582 0.94 7.51 -14.32
CA PHE A 582 -0.41 7.63 -13.78
C PHE A 582 -0.42 7.57 -12.26
N VAL A 583 -1.35 8.29 -11.64
CA VAL A 583 -1.47 8.35 -10.18
C VAL A 583 -2.84 7.95 -9.69
N SER A 584 -2.87 7.36 -8.50
CA SER A 584 -4.07 6.85 -7.86
C SER A 584 -3.96 7.03 -6.35
N GLY A 585 -5.06 6.82 -5.62
CA GLY A 585 -5.06 6.92 -4.17
C GLY A 585 -5.46 8.30 -3.65
N GLY A 586 -6.78 8.56 -3.63
CA GLY A 586 -7.35 9.79 -3.07
C GLY A 586 -7.95 10.75 -4.11
N ILE A 587 -7.94 10.40 -5.40
CA ILE A 587 -8.59 11.17 -6.47
C ILE A 587 -10.12 11.03 -6.38
N ARG A 588 -10.83 12.15 -6.40
CA ARG A 588 -12.30 12.23 -6.20
C ARG A 588 -13.01 13.07 -7.25
N THR A 589 -12.42 14.20 -7.64
CA THR A 589 -13.08 15.23 -8.48
C THR A 589 -12.23 15.60 -9.69
N TYR A 590 -12.81 16.37 -10.63
CA TYR A 590 -12.06 16.88 -11.78
C TYR A 590 -10.86 17.74 -11.36
N GLU A 591 -10.97 18.46 -10.24
CA GLU A 591 -9.89 19.28 -9.70
C GLU A 591 -8.67 18.44 -9.35
N ASP A 592 -8.88 17.29 -8.70
CA ASP A 592 -7.79 16.37 -8.35
C ASP A 592 -7.06 15.89 -9.62
N VAL A 593 -7.77 15.71 -10.74
CA VAL A 593 -7.16 15.35 -12.04
C VAL A 593 -6.32 16.49 -12.61
N ILE A 594 -6.88 17.70 -12.68
CA ILE A 594 -6.17 18.88 -13.19
C ILE A 594 -4.92 19.16 -12.36
N LYS A 595 -5.03 19.07 -11.02
CA LYS A 595 -3.91 19.26 -10.09
C LYS A 595 -2.85 18.16 -10.28
N ALA A 596 -3.24 16.89 -10.38
CA ALA A 596 -2.31 15.79 -10.59
C ALA A 596 -1.52 15.92 -11.91
N VAL A 597 -2.21 16.27 -13.00
CA VAL A 597 -1.57 16.49 -14.31
C VAL A 597 -0.66 17.71 -14.26
N ALA A 598 -1.12 18.83 -13.69
CA ALA A 598 -0.30 20.04 -13.52
C ALA A 598 0.99 19.79 -12.74
N LEU A 599 0.98 18.87 -11.77
CA LEU A 599 2.18 18.46 -11.03
C LEU A 599 3.13 17.56 -11.83
N GLY A 600 2.67 16.86 -12.88
CA GLY A 600 3.53 16.04 -13.75
C GLY A 600 3.00 14.66 -14.19
N ALA A 601 1.83 14.25 -13.71
CA ALA A 601 1.19 13.01 -14.16
C ALA A 601 0.67 13.13 -15.61
N ASP A 602 0.56 12.01 -16.32
CA ASP A 602 -0.16 11.91 -17.61
C ASP A 602 -1.66 11.70 -17.42
N GLY A 603 -2.08 11.21 -16.25
CA GLY A 603 -3.47 10.93 -15.92
C GLY A 603 -3.65 10.29 -14.55
N VAL A 604 -4.88 9.87 -14.25
CA VAL A 604 -5.26 9.31 -12.94
C VAL A 604 -5.93 7.94 -13.02
N ILE A 605 -6.02 7.23 -11.91
CA ILE A 605 -6.70 5.92 -11.83
C ILE A 605 -7.73 5.96 -10.71
N TRP A 606 -8.97 5.62 -11.06
CA TRP A 606 -10.11 5.71 -10.16
C TRP A 606 -10.39 4.39 -9.43
N GLY A 607 -10.27 4.43 -8.11
CA GLY A 607 -10.64 3.33 -7.22
C GLY A 607 -12.09 3.48 -6.73
N THR A 608 -12.29 4.39 -5.79
CA THR A 608 -13.56 4.54 -5.03
C THR A 608 -14.66 5.24 -5.81
N ALA A 609 -14.32 6.23 -6.65
CA ALA A 609 -15.30 7.05 -7.38
C ALA A 609 -16.37 6.25 -8.17
N PRO A 610 -16.03 5.23 -8.99
CA PRO A 610 -17.04 4.46 -9.69
C PRO A 610 -17.94 3.63 -8.76
N LEU A 611 -17.47 3.26 -7.56
CA LEU A 611 -18.31 2.60 -6.55
C LEU A 611 -19.29 3.59 -5.91
N VAL A 612 -18.86 4.83 -5.68
CA VAL A 612 -19.71 5.91 -5.16
C VAL A 612 -20.79 6.28 -6.18
N ALA A 613 -20.46 6.31 -7.47
CA ALA A 613 -21.42 6.57 -8.55
C ALA A 613 -22.58 5.55 -8.58
N ILE A 614 -22.36 4.32 -8.11
CA ILE A 614 -23.39 3.29 -7.97
C ILE A 614 -23.90 3.16 -6.52
N GLY A 615 -23.69 4.15 -5.67
CA GLY A 615 -24.33 4.21 -4.35
C GLY A 615 -23.53 3.58 -3.20
N CYS A 616 -22.21 3.49 -3.31
CA CYS A 616 -21.36 3.29 -2.13
C CYS A 616 -21.48 4.51 -1.20
N ASP A 617 -22.06 4.30 -0.03
CA ASP A 617 -22.27 5.32 1.01
C ASP A 617 -21.08 5.46 1.97
N ARG A 618 -19.94 4.81 1.66
CA ARG A 618 -18.72 4.85 2.46
C ARG A 618 -18.91 4.37 3.92
N ASN A 619 -19.85 3.45 4.18
CA ASN A 619 -20.02 2.80 5.48
C ASN A 619 -18.79 1.96 5.95
N ARG A 620 -17.82 1.71 5.06
CA ARG A 620 -16.55 1.00 5.34
C ARG A 620 -16.70 -0.44 5.86
N ASN A 621 -17.87 -1.07 5.65
CA ASN A 621 -18.13 -2.46 6.05
C ASN A 621 -17.79 -3.49 4.95
N CYS A 622 -16.92 -3.12 4.01
CA CYS A 622 -16.63 -3.92 2.80
C CYS A 622 -16.02 -5.32 3.09
N HIS A 623 -15.45 -5.51 4.28
CA HIS A 623 -14.78 -6.74 4.69
C HIS A 623 -15.76 -7.78 5.24
N ASP A 624 -16.85 -7.34 5.88
CA ASP A 624 -17.85 -8.20 6.53
C ASP A 624 -19.12 -8.39 5.72
N GLY A 625 -19.62 -7.34 5.08
CA GLY A 625 -20.84 -7.43 4.30
C GLY A 625 -21.31 -6.07 3.83
N CYS A 626 -21.44 -5.90 2.52
CA CYS A 626 -21.89 -4.65 1.93
C CYS A 626 -23.42 -4.57 1.92
N SER A 627 -23.99 -3.67 2.73
CA SER A 627 -25.43 -3.39 2.75
C SER A 627 -26.00 -2.89 1.41
N ARG A 628 -25.13 -2.46 0.47
CA ARG A 628 -25.49 -1.94 -0.85
C ARG A 628 -25.27 -2.93 -2.00
N GLY A 629 -24.92 -4.19 -1.70
CA GLY A 629 -24.71 -5.22 -2.73
C GLY A 629 -23.47 -5.00 -3.61
N ILE A 630 -22.55 -4.08 -3.25
CA ILE A 630 -21.36 -3.75 -4.05
C ILE A 630 -20.19 -4.68 -3.69
N ALA A 631 -19.78 -4.65 -2.43
CA ALA A 631 -18.60 -5.35 -1.91
C ALA A 631 -18.98 -6.68 -1.23
N THR A 632 -19.64 -7.58 -1.94
CA THR A 632 -20.16 -8.85 -1.43
C THR A 632 -20.00 -9.99 -2.44
N SER A 633 -19.78 -11.21 -1.96
CA SER A 633 -19.80 -12.45 -2.76
C SER A 633 -21.17 -13.12 -2.76
N ASN A 634 -22.10 -12.69 -1.88
CA ASN A 634 -23.44 -13.24 -1.79
C ASN A 634 -24.29 -12.79 -2.99
N LEU A 635 -24.76 -13.74 -3.82
CA LEU A 635 -25.56 -13.44 -5.01
C LEU A 635 -26.90 -12.77 -4.71
N ILE A 636 -27.57 -13.13 -3.61
CA ILE A 636 -28.85 -12.51 -3.21
C ILE A 636 -28.66 -11.01 -2.98
N MET A 637 -27.54 -10.64 -2.34
CA MET A 637 -27.21 -9.22 -2.14
C MET A 637 -26.78 -8.53 -3.44
N GLN A 638 -26.19 -9.25 -4.40
CA GLN A 638 -25.85 -8.70 -5.71
C GLN A 638 -27.10 -8.39 -6.53
N ASN A 639 -28.14 -9.23 -6.45
CA ASN A 639 -29.45 -8.99 -7.09
C ASN A 639 -30.17 -7.71 -6.61
N LEU A 640 -29.69 -7.03 -5.56
CA LEU A 640 -30.13 -5.68 -5.20
C LEU A 640 -29.71 -4.62 -6.24
N ARG A 641 -28.90 -5.01 -7.23
CA ARG A 641 -28.24 -4.14 -8.20
C ARG A 641 -28.82 -4.42 -9.59
N ASP A 642 -29.08 -3.35 -10.33
CA ASP A 642 -29.35 -3.43 -11.75
C ASP A 642 -28.04 -3.08 -12.49
N VAL A 643 -27.50 -4.06 -13.22
CA VAL A 643 -26.22 -3.95 -13.91
C VAL A 643 -26.23 -2.83 -14.96
N GLU A 644 -27.29 -2.73 -15.76
CA GLU A 644 -27.39 -1.76 -16.86
C GLU A 644 -27.55 -0.35 -16.32
N LYS A 645 -28.42 -0.19 -15.32
CA LYS A 645 -28.60 1.08 -14.61
C LYS A 645 -27.30 1.52 -13.94
N ASN A 646 -26.62 0.62 -13.23
CA ASN A 646 -25.34 0.92 -12.59
C ASN A 646 -24.26 1.29 -13.62
N ALA A 647 -24.18 0.58 -14.74
CA ALA A 647 -23.24 0.88 -15.82
C ALA A 647 -23.50 2.27 -16.41
N GLN A 648 -24.77 2.64 -16.59
CA GLN A 648 -25.14 3.97 -17.06
C GLN A 648 -24.87 5.06 -16.01
N GLN A 649 -25.10 4.78 -14.72
CA GLN A 649 -24.74 5.70 -13.63
C GLN A 649 -23.24 6.00 -13.60
N ILE A 650 -22.38 4.98 -13.73
CA ILE A 650 -20.93 5.17 -13.87
C ILE A 650 -20.65 5.98 -15.12
N THR A 651 -21.24 5.63 -16.26
CA THR A 651 -21.02 6.31 -17.54
C THR A 651 -21.36 7.80 -17.44
N ASN A 652 -22.55 8.16 -16.96
CA ASN A 652 -22.97 9.55 -16.74
C ASN A 652 -21.97 10.32 -15.88
N ALA A 653 -21.55 9.73 -14.74
CA ALA A 653 -20.65 10.38 -13.82
C ALA A 653 -19.31 10.76 -14.47
N PHE A 654 -18.73 9.84 -15.24
CA PHE A 654 -17.43 10.07 -15.88
C PHE A 654 -17.52 10.90 -17.17
N LEU A 655 -18.65 10.88 -17.89
CA LEU A 655 -18.91 11.83 -18.98
C LEU A 655 -18.97 13.27 -18.45
N ILE A 656 -19.68 13.49 -17.34
CA ILE A 656 -19.77 14.83 -16.72
C ILE A 656 -18.42 15.28 -16.16
N LEU A 657 -17.66 14.39 -15.50
CA LEU A 657 -16.28 14.69 -15.09
C LEU A 657 -15.40 15.07 -16.30
N GLN A 658 -15.57 14.42 -17.46
CA GLN A 658 -14.79 14.74 -18.66
C GLN A 658 -15.16 16.12 -19.20
N MET A 659 -16.45 16.46 -19.21
CA MET A 659 -16.94 17.82 -19.53
C MET A 659 -16.36 18.88 -18.58
N GLN A 660 -16.27 18.59 -17.28
CA GLN A 660 -15.63 19.48 -16.30
C GLN A 660 -14.13 19.69 -16.59
N ILE A 661 -13.40 18.63 -16.96
CA ILE A 661 -11.99 18.75 -17.37
C ILE A 661 -11.86 19.60 -18.62
N ILE A 662 -12.72 19.39 -19.63
CA ILE A 662 -12.69 20.18 -20.88
C ILE A 662 -12.87 21.66 -20.57
N ARG A 663 -13.86 22.03 -19.74
CA ARG A 663 -14.04 23.42 -19.28
C ARG A 663 -12.83 23.94 -18.52
N ALA A 664 -12.28 23.15 -17.60
CA ALA A 664 -11.12 23.55 -16.83
C ALA A 664 -9.89 23.83 -17.72
N LEU A 665 -9.62 22.97 -18.71
CA LEU A 665 -8.54 23.16 -19.67
C LEU A 665 -8.75 24.41 -20.54
N ALA A 666 -9.96 24.62 -21.04
CA ALA A 666 -10.30 25.82 -21.79
C ALA A 666 -10.16 27.10 -20.93
N GLY A 667 -10.55 27.04 -19.65
CA GLY A 667 -10.34 28.14 -18.68
C GLY A 667 -8.88 28.42 -18.37
N LEU A 668 -8.00 27.42 -18.50
CA LEU A 668 -6.54 27.55 -18.41
C LEU A 668 -5.87 28.02 -19.71
N GLY A 669 -6.64 28.11 -20.81
CA GLY A 669 -6.15 28.46 -22.15
C GLY A 669 -5.42 27.31 -22.86
N LEU A 670 -5.72 26.05 -22.52
CA LEU A 670 -5.06 24.85 -23.06
C LEU A 670 -6.05 24.01 -23.88
N ARG A 671 -5.65 23.63 -25.10
CA ARG A 671 -6.47 22.78 -25.99
C ARG A 671 -6.19 21.28 -25.88
N ASP A 672 -5.17 20.89 -25.12
CA ASP A 672 -4.77 19.49 -24.99
C ASP A 672 -4.26 19.26 -23.57
N ILE A 673 -4.79 18.25 -22.90
CA ILE A 673 -4.41 17.95 -21.52
C ILE A 673 -2.91 17.65 -21.36
N ARG A 674 -2.26 17.10 -22.38
CA ARG A 674 -0.82 16.80 -22.35
C ARG A 674 0.03 18.06 -22.22
N ARG A 675 -0.49 19.23 -22.62
CA ARG A 675 0.17 20.53 -22.42
C ARG A 675 0.15 21.02 -20.99
N LEU A 676 -0.77 20.52 -20.16
CA LEU A 676 -0.87 20.84 -18.73
C LEU A 676 0.21 20.11 -17.91
N ARG A 677 0.75 19.01 -18.41
CA ARG A 677 1.73 18.19 -17.67
C ARG A 677 2.91 19.03 -17.15
N GLY A 678 3.12 19.01 -15.83
CA GLY A 678 4.23 19.72 -15.18
C GLY A 678 4.07 21.24 -15.14
N ARG A 679 2.94 21.80 -15.60
CA ARG A 679 2.64 23.23 -15.56
C ARG A 679 2.17 23.66 -14.17
N PHE A 680 3.04 23.54 -13.18
CA PHE A 680 2.74 23.98 -11.82
C PHE A 680 2.50 25.49 -11.72
N ASP A 681 2.89 26.28 -12.72
CA ASP A 681 2.50 27.70 -12.87
C ASP A 681 0.98 27.92 -13.05
N LYS A 682 0.21 26.85 -13.31
CA LYS A 682 -1.25 26.87 -13.45
C LYS A 682 -1.99 26.53 -12.15
N ILE A 683 -1.26 26.22 -11.09
CA ILE A 683 -1.81 25.92 -9.78
C ILE A 683 -1.07 26.72 -8.70
N GLN A 684 -1.72 26.91 -7.56
CA GLN A 684 -1.11 27.53 -6.39
C GLN A 684 -1.29 26.62 -5.18
N TRP A 685 -0.18 26.16 -4.61
CA TRP A 685 -0.18 25.41 -3.35
C TRP A 685 -0.18 26.37 -2.17
N LEU A 686 -1.33 26.57 -1.54
CA LEU A 686 -1.47 27.51 -0.44
C LEU A 686 -0.69 27.05 0.80
N GLY A 687 0.07 27.97 1.41
CA GLY A 687 0.78 27.75 2.66
C GLY A 687 2.09 26.96 2.54
N LEU A 688 2.40 26.32 1.41
CA LEU A 688 3.62 25.51 1.27
C LEU A 688 4.87 26.39 1.41
N LYS A 689 4.94 27.46 0.63
CA LYS A 689 6.08 28.39 0.64
C LYS A 689 6.23 29.03 2.02
N GLU A 690 5.14 29.48 2.63
CA GLU A 690 5.12 30.10 3.95
C GLU A 690 5.64 29.14 5.02
N ARG A 691 5.22 27.87 4.99
CA ARG A 691 5.74 26.83 5.90
C ARG A 691 7.24 26.62 5.70
N VAL A 692 7.70 26.48 4.47
CA VAL A 692 9.12 26.27 4.15
C VAL A 692 9.97 27.46 4.57
N ASP A 693 9.57 28.68 4.21
CA ASP A 693 10.32 29.90 4.54
C ASP A 693 10.29 30.19 6.05
N PHE A 694 9.19 29.92 6.75
CA PHE A 694 9.13 29.99 8.22
C PHE A 694 10.12 29.02 8.87
N ARG A 695 10.15 27.75 8.46
CA ARG A 695 11.10 26.77 9.02
C ARG A 695 12.54 27.13 8.71
N ARG A 696 12.84 27.65 7.52
CA ARG A 696 14.19 28.14 7.19
C ARG A 696 14.61 29.32 8.05
N ARG A 697 13.68 30.25 8.34
CA ARG A 697 13.94 31.32 9.30
C ARG A 697 14.22 30.75 10.68
N GLN A 698 13.42 29.80 11.18
CA GLN A 698 13.68 29.12 12.44
C GLN A 698 15.05 28.41 12.48
N ILE A 699 15.42 27.67 11.43
CA ILE A 699 16.74 27.02 11.34
C ILE A 699 17.87 28.07 11.30
N ARG A 700 17.65 29.18 10.58
CA ARG A 700 18.63 30.27 10.50
C ARG A 700 18.77 31.00 11.82
N GLU A 701 17.67 31.42 12.44
CA GLU A 701 17.62 32.05 13.77
C GLU A 701 18.21 31.13 14.84
N TYR A 702 17.94 29.81 14.75
CA TYR A 702 18.57 28.83 15.63
C TYR A 702 20.07 28.76 15.37
N ARG A 703 20.52 28.68 14.11
CA ARG A 703 21.94 28.69 13.75
C ARG A 703 22.63 30.00 14.13
N GLU A 704 21.97 31.14 13.96
CA GLU A 704 22.46 32.47 14.32
C GLU A 704 22.52 32.63 15.83
N ARG A 705 21.49 32.19 16.60
CA ARG A 705 21.59 32.09 18.06
C ARG A 705 22.69 31.14 18.49
N TYR A 706 22.83 29.99 17.85
CA TYR A 706 23.90 29.04 18.16
C TYR A 706 25.26 29.63 17.80
N SER A 707 25.36 30.40 16.72
CA SER A 707 26.57 31.14 16.32
C SER A 707 26.87 32.27 17.29
N GLU A 708 25.89 33.06 17.73
CA GLU A 708 26.06 34.12 18.72
C GLU A 708 26.39 33.57 20.11
N ILE A 709 25.84 32.41 20.48
CA ILE A 709 26.18 31.68 21.71
C ILE A 709 27.59 31.08 21.58
N ALA A 710 27.94 30.52 20.42
CA ALA A 710 29.28 29.99 20.13
C ALA A 710 30.34 31.10 20.09
N ASP A 711 30.04 32.25 19.49
CA ASP A 711 30.92 33.43 19.40
C ASP A 711 31.09 34.12 20.76
N LYS A 712 30.11 34.01 21.67
CA LYS A 712 30.22 34.50 23.06
C LYS A 712 30.95 33.53 24.00
N LEU A 713 31.16 32.28 23.61
CA LEU A 713 31.80 31.24 24.42
C LEU A 713 33.07 30.71 23.74
N HIS A 714 34.03 31.61 23.52
CA HIS A 714 35.40 31.19 23.21
C HIS A 714 36.45 31.92 24.07
N PRO A 715 36.69 31.46 25.32
CA PRO A 715 38.04 31.22 25.79
C PRO A 715 38.53 29.90 25.18
N THR A 716 39.57 30.00 24.36
CA THR A 716 40.50 28.94 23.91
C THR A 716 40.17 27.48 24.29
N GLY A 717 39.87 26.65 23.28
CA GLY A 717 40.20 25.22 23.30
C GLY A 717 39.14 24.23 23.78
N GLN A 718 37.92 24.25 23.23
CA GLN A 718 36.98 23.14 23.46
C GLN A 718 37.13 22.04 22.38
N SER A 719 37.43 20.83 22.85
CA SER A 719 37.37 19.58 22.10
C SER A 719 35.92 19.20 21.79
N ASN A 720 35.69 18.59 20.62
CA ASN A 720 34.40 18.01 20.27
C ASN A 720 34.10 16.84 21.24
N CYS A 721 33.24 17.07 22.21
CA CYS A 721 32.75 16.06 23.15
C CYS A 721 31.56 15.33 22.53
N GLY A 722 31.59 13.99 22.50
CA GLY A 722 30.45 13.17 22.08
C GLY A 722 30.36 11.90 22.91
N VAL A 723 29.14 11.50 23.26
CA VAL A 723 28.86 10.35 24.11
C VAL A 723 28.49 9.16 23.23
N ALA A 724 29.09 7.99 23.50
CA ALA A 724 28.69 6.73 22.90
C ALA A 724 28.30 5.74 24.01
N ALA A 725 27.05 5.28 23.98
CA ALA A 725 26.55 4.21 24.83
C ALA A 725 26.49 2.91 24.00
N VAL A 726 27.16 1.86 24.47
CA VAL A 726 27.07 0.52 23.89
C VAL A 726 26.24 -0.33 24.84
N ILE A 727 25.02 -0.66 24.43
CA ILE A 727 24.08 -1.46 25.23
C ILE A 727 23.97 -2.83 24.58
N GLY A 728 24.36 -3.87 25.31
CA GLY A 728 24.20 -5.28 24.92
C GLY A 728 23.33 -6.03 25.91
N THR A 729 22.64 -7.08 25.43
CA THR A 729 21.94 -8.04 26.31
C THR A 729 22.89 -9.05 26.95
N GLU A 730 24.15 -9.08 26.53
CA GLU A 730 25.25 -9.87 27.10
C GLU A 730 26.48 -8.99 27.36
N PRO A 731 27.40 -9.41 28.26
CA PRO A 731 28.64 -8.68 28.53
C PRO A 731 29.46 -8.49 27.25
N VAL A 732 29.71 -7.24 26.88
CA VAL A 732 30.48 -6.91 25.68
C VAL A 732 31.97 -7.17 25.94
N PRO A 733 32.64 -8.03 25.15
CA PRO A 733 34.06 -8.31 25.36
C PRO A 733 34.92 -7.05 25.28
N SER A 734 35.86 -6.88 26.23
CA SER A 734 36.70 -5.68 26.38
C SER A 734 37.39 -5.24 25.08
N TYR A 735 37.82 -6.18 24.24
CA TYR A 735 38.52 -5.88 22.98
C TYR A 735 37.63 -5.21 21.91
N ILE A 736 36.31 -5.43 21.95
CA ILE A 736 35.34 -4.78 21.05
C ILE A 736 35.22 -3.30 21.42
N LEU A 737 35.17 -3.00 22.71
CA LEU A 737 35.12 -1.65 23.26
C LEU A 737 36.42 -0.90 23.01
N ASP A 738 37.57 -1.55 23.17
CA ASP A 738 38.88 -0.98 22.83
C ASP A 738 38.96 -0.56 21.36
N ARG A 739 38.38 -1.37 20.45
CA ARG A 739 38.29 -1.01 19.02
C ARG A 739 37.33 0.15 18.75
N ALA A 740 36.21 0.23 19.46
CA ALA A 740 35.26 1.34 19.33
C ALA A 740 35.88 2.66 19.83
N LEU A 741 36.54 2.62 20.99
CA LEU A 741 37.30 3.74 21.56
C LEU A 741 38.45 4.15 20.63
N PHE A 742 39.16 3.19 20.04
CA PHE A 742 40.21 3.45 19.06
C PHE A 742 39.66 4.15 17.80
N ALA A 743 38.52 3.71 17.29
CA ALA A 743 37.87 4.33 16.13
C ALA A 743 37.36 5.75 16.43
N MET A 744 36.87 6.00 17.64
CA MET A 744 36.41 7.33 18.09
C MET A 744 37.59 8.29 18.32
N LYS A 745 38.68 7.80 18.93
CA LYS A 745 39.92 8.55 19.14
C LYS A 745 40.53 9.02 17.82
N ASN A 746 40.46 8.21 16.76
CA ASN A 746 40.96 8.59 15.42
C ASN A 746 40.08 9.63 14.69
N ARG A 747 38.90 9.98 15.21
CA ARG A 747 38.00 10.99 14.65
C ARG A 747 38.06 12.35 15.38
N GLY A 748 39.04 12.55 16.28
CA GLY A 748 39.23 13.82 16.99
C GLY A 748 38.24 14.05 18.15
N MET A 749 37.66 12.97 18.70
CA MET A 749 36.81 13.03 19.89
C MET A 749 37.66 12.92 21.15
N ASP A 750 37.94 14.06 21.76
CA ASP A 750 39.02 14.23 22.74
C ASP A 750 38.55 14.37 24.19
N GLY A 751 37.24 14.27 24.42
CA GLY A 751 36.64 14.13 25.74
C GLY A 751 35.61 13.01 25.69
N VAL A 752 35.94 11.84 26.20
CA VAL A 752 34.99 10.74 26.37
C VAL A 752 35.14 10.22 27.80
N GLY A 753 34.10 10.39 28.61
CA GLY A 753 33.86 9.54 29.77
C GLY A 753 33.10 8.31 29.31
N VAL A 754 33.65 7.12 29.54
CA VAL A 754 32.94 5.86 29.31
C VAL A 754 32.42 5.39 30.66
N GLY A 755 31.10 5.35 30.83
CA GLY A 755 30.47 4.58 31.90
C GLY A 755 30.46 3.11 31.52
N LYS A 756 31.14 2.27 32.28
CA LYS A 756 31.21 0.82 32.03
C LYS A 756 30.45 0.04 33.11
N THR A 757 29.63 -0.90 32.66
CA THR A 757 29.05 -1.97 33.48
C THR A 757 29.84 -3.29 33.27
N LEU A 758 30.37 -3.84 34.37
CA LEU A 758 30.65 -5.27 34.58
C LEU A 758 31.59 -6.01 33.60
N CYS A 759 32.82 -5.53 33.35
CA CYS A 759 33.86 -6.37 32.70
C CYS A 759 35.28 -6.10 33.23
N PHE A 760 35.47 -6.04 34.55
CA PHE A 760 36.81 -5.92 35.14
C PHE A 760 37.12 -7.15 36.00
N PRO A 761 38.27 -7.82 35.82
CA PRO A 761 38.61 -9.02 36.59
C PRO A 761 38.73 -8.75 38.10
N ASP A 762 39.21 -7.57 38.47
CA ASP A 762 39.55 -7.25 39.86
C ASP A 762 38.33 -6.85 40.71
N TYR A 763 37.34 -6.20 40.09
CA TYR A 763 36.10 -5.74 40.74
C TYR A 763 34.90 -6.00 39.83
N PRO A 764 34.51 -7.27 39.60
CA PRO A 764 33.54 -7.65 38.58
C PRO A 764 32.13 -7.08 38.81
N GLU A 765 31.77 -6.84 40.08
CA GLU A 765 30.47 -6.30 40.48
C GLU A 765 30.45 -4.76 40.58
N HIS A 766 31.52 -4.05 40.24
CA HIS A 766 31.60 -2.58 40.41
C HIS A 766 31.54 -1.86 39.05
N TYR A 767 31.04 -0.61 39.08
CA TYR A 767 31.10 0.29 37.93
C TYR A 767 32.48 0.94 37.90
N ALA A 768 33.03 1.19 36.71
CA ALA A 768 34.25 1.98 36.58
C ALA A 768 33.95 3.32 35.92
N TYR A 769 34.24 4.40 36.65
CA TYR A 769 34.25 5.75 36.13
C TYR A 769 35.67 6.12 35.68
N SER A 770 35.86 6.20 34.37
CA SER A 770 37.12 6.67 33.76
C SER A 770 37.01 8.14 33.39
N ILE A 771 37.79 8.98 34.07
CA ILE A 771 37.81 10.44 33.88
C ILE A 771 39.10 10.84 33.17
N MET A 772 38.97 11.52 32.03
CA MET A 772 40.11 12.13 31.35
C MET A 772 40.29 13.57 31.81
N VAL A 773 41.48 13.90 32.32
CA VAL A 773 41.84 15.23 32.82
C VAL A 773 42.92 15.82 31.91
N ARG A 774 42.57 16.91 31.21
CA ARG A 774 43.49 17.65 30.33
C ARG A 774 43.94 18.96 30.96
N GLY A 775 43.02 19.85 31.34
CA GLY A 775 43.29 21.04 32.15
C GLY A 775 44.32 22.00 31.53
N LEU A 776 45.61 21.85 31.84
CA LEU A 776 46.72 22.58 31.21
C LEU A 776 47.33 21.73 30.08
N LEU A 777 47.80 22.37 29.01
CA LEU A 777 48.50 21.66 27.94
C LEU A 777 50.01 21.59 28.23
N GLN A 778 50.63 20.47 27.85
CA GLN A 778 52.06 20.25 28.02
C GLN A 778 52.93 21.37 27.43
N ASN A 779 52.59 21.89 26.24
CA ASN A 779 53.30 22.99 25.59
C ASN A 779 53.19 24.31 26.36
N GLU A 780 52.02 24.61 26.95
CA GLU A 780 51.83 25.81 27.77
C GLU A 780 52.73 25.78 29.01
N VAL A 781 52.84 24.61 29.66
CA VAL A 781 53.70 24.44 30.84
C VAL A 781 55.18 24.47 30.45
N GLU A 782 55.55 23.93 29.29
CA GLU A 782 56.90 24.03 28.74
C GLU A 782 57.28 25.48 28.42
N GLU A 783 56.39 26.25 27.80
CA GLU A 783 56.60 27.68 27.50
C GLU A 783 56.73 28.52 28.78
N MET A 784 55.90 28.24 29.79
CA MET A 784 56.01 28.86 31.13
C MET A 784 57.33 28.51 31.86
N LEU A 785 57.94 27.36 31.56
CA LEU A 785 59.21 26.92 32.16
C LEU A 785 60.43 27.28 31.31
N ALA A 786 60.26 27.58 30.02
CA ALA A 786 61.31 27.93 29.08
C ALA A 786 62.05 29.24 29.42
N THR A 787 61.46 30.09 30.27
CA THR A 787 62.15 31.26 30.86
C THR A 787 63.25 30.89 31.87
N SER A 788 63.41 29.60 32.20
CA SER A 788 64.43 29.07 33.11
C SER A 788 65.43 28.22 32.32
N ASN A 789 66.67 28.71 32.16
CA ASN A 789 67.73 28.01 31.43
C ASN A 789 68.08 26.65 32.07
N GLY A 790 67.72 25.53 31.42
CA GLY A 790 68.20 24.21 31.81
C GLY A 790 67.78 23.09 30.86
N ARG A 791 68.72 22.18 30.54
CA ARG A 791 68.49 20.98 29.72
C ARG A 791 67.67 19.93 30.48
N ASP A 792 66.39 20.21 30.79
CA ASP A 792 65.36 19.18 31.06
C ASP A 792 63.93 19.79 31.16
N VAL A 793 63.62 20.83 30.36
CA VAL A 793 62.35 21.59 30.46
C VAL A 793 61.12 20.69 30.33
N ARG A 794 61.14 19.77 29.36
CA ARG A 794 60.02 18.86 29.08
C ARG A 794 59.72 17.90 30.22
N ARG A 795 60.74 17.37 30.90
CA ARG A 795 60.56 16.47 32.04
C ARG A 795 59.96 17.21 33.24
N HIS A 796 60.50 18.39 33.57
CA HIS A 796 59.95 19.21 34.66
C HIS A 796 58.53 19.70 34.36
N ALA A 797 58.25 20.06 33.10
CA ALA A 797 56.90 20.39 32.66
C ALA A 797 55.94 19.21 32.84
N ARG A 798 56.36 17.99 32.49
CA ARG A 798 55.59 16.76 32.69
C ARG A 798 55.29 16.48 34.15
N GLU A 799 56.26 16.66 35.04
CA GLU A 799 56.10 16.46 36.48
C GLU A 799 55.11 17.48 37.08
N LYS A 800 55.25 18.76 36.71
CA LYS A 800 54.36 19.84 37.15
C LYS A 800 52.93 19.65 36.64
N LEU A 801 52.79 19.23 35.39
CA LEU A 801 51.50 18.95 34.77
C LEU A 801 50.80 17.75 35.42
N LEU A 802 51.55 16.67 35.68
CA LEU A 802 51.02 15.49 36.35
C LEU A 802 50.54 15.84 37.78
N ALA A 803 51.32 16.60 38.54
CA ALA A 803 50.92 17.06 39.86
C ALA A 803 49.67 17.95 39.83
N TYR A 804 49.52 18.78 38.80
CA TYR A 804 48.29 19.56 38.58
C TYR A 804 47.09 18.67 38.28
N ARG A 805 47.23 17.71 37.36
CA ARG A 805 46.13 16.80 36.98
C ARG A 805 45.72 15.85 38.09
N ASN A 806 46.66 15.35 38.89
CA ASN A 806 46.34 14.55 40.07
C ASN A 806 45.51 15.34 41.08
N ARG A 807 45.86 16.61 41.34
CA ARG A 807 45.06 17.48 42.22
C ARG A 807 43.67 17.74 41.65
N LEU A 808 43.55 17.93 40.34
CA LEU A 808 42.26 18.16 39.70
C LEU A 808 41.38 16.90 39.69
N ALA A 809 41.96 15.73 39.41
CA ALA A 809 41.28 14.44 39.50
C ALA A 809 40.77 14.18 40.93
N GLU A 810 41.58 14.50 41.95
CA GLU A 810 41.19 14.40 43.35
C GLU A 810 40.03 15.34 43.68
N ALA A 811 40.09 16.60 43.22
CA ALA A 811 38.99 17.54 43.41
C ALA A 811 37.70 17.07 42.73
N ILE A 812 37.78 16.51 41.52
CA ILE A 812 36.61 15.95 40.81
C ILE A 812 36.02 14.79 41.61
N ARG A 813 36.87 13.87 42.08
CA ARG A 813 36.48 12.73 42.91
C ARG A 813 35.74 13.19 44.17
N THR A 814 36.32 14.13 44.92
CA THR A 814 35.74 14.62 46.18
C THR A 814 34.46 15.42 45.99
N VAL A 815 34.38 16.28 44.97
CA VAL A 815 33.24 17.18 44.80
C VAL A 815 32.07 16.48 44.13
N PHE A 816 32.31 15.64 43.11
CA PHE A 816 31.25 15.12 42.26
C PHE A 816 30.94 13.65 42.48
N LEU A 817 31.93 12.83 42.86
CA LEU A 817 31.74 11.39 42.97
C LEU A 817 31.51 10.94 44.43
N GLU A 818 32.31 11.41 45.40
CA GLU A 818 32.17 11.07 46.83
C GLU A 818 30.79 11.33 47.42
N PRO A 819 30.01 12.38 47.06
CA PRO A 819 28.69 12.55 47.63
C PRO A 819 27.72 11.43 47.25
N VAL A 820 27.96 10.77 46.12
CA VAL A 820 27.01 9.87 45.45
C VAL A 820 27.46 8.40 45.48
N PHE A 821 28.77 8.17 45.48
CA PHE A 821 29.36 6.85 45.28
C PHE A 821 30.26 6.42 46.43
N ASP A 822 30.22 5.12 46.72
CA ASP A 822 31.21 4.42 47.54
C ASP A 822 32.31 3.88 46.64
N PHE A 823 33.56 4.11 47.01
CA PHE A 823 34.73 3.68 46.23
C PHE A 823 35.27 2.36 46.74
N THR A 824 35.82 1.55 45.84
CA THR A 824 36.45 0.27 46.17
C THR A 824 37.84 0.18 45.58
N GLY A 825 38.79 -0.35 46.36
CA GLY A 825 40.19 -0.44 45.98
C GLY A 825 40.99 0.84 46.29
N GLU A 826 42.06 1.04 45.54
CA GLU A 826 42.89 2.25 45.65
C GLU A 826 42.14 3.46 45.09
N THR A 827 42.25 4.61 45.75
CA THR A 827 41.48 5.82 45.43
C THR A 827 42.36 7.03 45.20
N SER A 828 43.66 6.96 45.51
CA SER A 828 44.55 8.08 45.27
C SER A 828 44.73 8.32 43.77
N ALA A 829 44.50 9.56 43.33
CA ALA A 829 44.63 9.94 41.93
C ALA A 829 45.96 9.48 41.30
N GLU A 830 47.06 9.52 42.05
CA GLU A 830 48.38 9.07 41.59
C GLU A 830 48.43 7.60 41.18
N LYS A 831 47.75 6.74 41.94
CA LYS A 831 47.81 5.28 41.75
C LYS A 831 46.69 4.75 40.86
N VAL A 832 45.55 5.45 40.82
CA VAL A 832 44.43 5.11 39.92
C VAL A 832 44.57 5.69 38.52
N ARG A 833 45.65 6.44 38.28
CA ARG A 833 46.01 6.96 36.97
C ARG A 833 46.44 5.83 36.04
N GLU A 834 45.76 5.75 34.90
CA GLU A 834 46.14 4.88 33.79
C GLU A 834 47.23 5.56 32.97
N TRP A 835 48.47 5.17 33.21
CA TRP A 835 49.63 5.80 32.56
C TRP A 835 50.16 5.04 31.34
N ARG A 836 49.68 3.83 31.06
CA ARG A 836 50.20 2.98 29.97
C ARG A 836 49.19 2.82 28.83
N LYS A 837 49.69 2.80 27.60
CA LYS A 837 48.95 2.41 26.39
C LYS A 837 49.85 1.56 25.49
N ARG A 838 49.29 0.54 24.84
CA ARG A 838 50.03 -0.25 23.85
C ARG A 838 50.15 0.48 22.51
N ASP A 839 51.35 0.47 21.92
CA ASP A 839 51.59 0.94 20.56
C ASP A 839 51.11 -0.06 19.49
N ALA A 840 51.24 0.29 18.21
CA ALA A 840 50.79 -0.55 17.10
C ALA A 840 51.54 -1.89 17.03
N GLU A 841 52.73 -1.93 17.64
CA GLU A 841 53.62 -3.08 17.77
C GLU A 841 53.36 -3.88 19.07
N GLY A 842 52.42 -3.44 19.91
CA GLY A 842 51.98 -4.14 21.12
C GLY A 842 52.79 -3.86 22.39
N ASN A 843 53.74 -2.92 22.36
CA ASN A 843 54.58 -2.54 23.50
C ASN A 843 53.89 -1.50 24.39
N GLU A 844 54.02 -1.61 25.71
CA GLU A 844 53.49 -0.61 26.64
C GLU A 844 54.36 0.65 26.68
N ARG A 845 53.76 1.80 26.35
CA ARG A 845 54.38 3.13 26.43
C ARG A 845 53.52 4.07 27.26
N ASP A 846 54.10 5.19 27.70
CA ASP A 846 53.36 6.19 28.46
C ASP A 846 52.24 6.79 27.58
N TYR A 847 51.02 6.92 28.10
CA TYR A 847 49.86 7.44 27.37
C TYR A 847 50.13 8.81 26.74
N ARG A 848 50.99 9.64 27.38
CA ARG A 848 51.39 10.97 26.92
C ARG A 848 52.31 10.95 25.69
N GLU A 849 52.85 9.80 25.32
CA GLU A 849 53.61 9.62 24.07
C GLU A 849 52.68 9.47 22.86
N PHE A 850 51.38 9.29 23.07
CA PHE A 850 50.39 9.11 22.01
C PHE A 850 49.61 10.40 21.76
N GLY A 851 50.24 11.33 21.05
CA GLY A 851 49.68 12.60 20.56
C GLY A 851 50.62 13.20 19.50
N ASN A 852 50.16 14.15 18.69
CA ASN A 852 51.06 14.91 17.81
C ASN A 852 51.77 16.03 18.59
N GLU A 853 52.77 16.68 18.00
CA GLU A 853 53.58 17.73 18.66
C GLU A 853 52.78 18.92 19.22
N HIS A 854 51.50 19.05 18.85
CA HIS A 854 50.61 20.14 19.25
C HIS A 854 49.39 19.67 20.06
N THR A 855 49.30 18.38 20.44
CA THR A 855 48.16 17.83 21.19
C THR A 855 48.61 17.05 22.41
N ASP A 856 48.11 17.43 23.58
CA ASP A 856 48.27 16.67 24.82
C ASP A 856 47.03 15.78 25.04
N PRO A 857 47.18 14.45 25.05
CA PRO A 857 46.04 13.53 25.11
C PRO A 857 45.37 13.48 26.50
N GLY A 858 45.95 14.12 27.53
CA GLY A 858 45.43 14.10 28.90
C GLY A 858 45.83 12.87 29.71
N ASP A 859 45.41 12.84 30.97
CA ASP A 859 45.60 11.70 31.88
C ASP A 859 44.25 11.10 32.27
N ILE A 860 44.15 9.77 32.21
CA ILE A 860 42.93 9.03 32.55
C ILE A 860 43.05 8.50 33.98
N TYR A 861 42.02 8.72 34.78
CA TYR A 861 41.90 8.25 36.16
C TYR A 861 40.69 7.33 36.26
N ARG A 862 40.87 6.13 36.81
CA ARG A 862 39.80 5.13 36.89
C ARG A 862 39.40 4.85 38.33
N PHE A 863 38.15 5.13 38.66
CA PHE A 863 37.60 4.85 39.98
C PHE A 863 36.58 3.72 39.90
N PHE A 864 36.70 2.72 40.77
CA PHE A 864 35.69 1.68 40.92
C PHE A 864 34.70 2.09 42.00
N VAL A 865 33.42 2.08 41.65
CA VAL A 865 32.37 2.65 42.48
C VAL A 865 31.09 1.81 42.53
N ARG A 866 30.33 1.99 43.60
CA ARG A 866 28.92 1.61 43.77
C ARG A 866 28.13 2.83 44.23
N VAL A 867 26.85 2.90 43.90
CA VAL A 867 26.00 4.01 44.35
C VAL A 867 25.76 3.85 45.85
N LYS A 868 25.88 4.94 46.60
CA LYS A 868 25.57 4.95 48.03
C LYS A 868 24.11 4.55 48.24
N GLU A 869 23.88 3.61 49.14
CA GLU A 869 22.55 3.06 49.41
C GLU A 869 21.47 4.13 49.67
N PRO A 870 21.71 5.20 50.47
CA PRO A 870 20.72 6.26 50.68
C PRO A 870 20.35 7.01 49.40
N VAL A 871 21.33 7.23 48.51
CA VAL A 871 21.14 7.95 47.25
C VAL A 871 20.34 7.10 46.26
N LEU A 872 20.67 5.81 46.20
CA LEU A 872 19.94 4.85 45.37
C LEU A 872 18.48 4.72 45.82
N HIS A 873 18.24 4.62 47.14
CA HIS A 873 16.88 4.56 47.67
C HIS A 873 16.07 5.81 47.36
N GLN A 874 16.66 6.99 47.53
CA GLN A 874 16.00 8.25 47.17
C GLN A 874 15.61 8.27 45.69
N PHE A 875 16.52 7.89 44.78
CA PHE A 875 16.22 7.80 43.35
C PHE A 875 15.09 6.82 43.03
N ILE A 876 15.06 5.66 43.68
CA ILE A 876 14.02 4.66 43.48
C ILE A 876 12.66 5.21 43.91
N GLU A 877 12.57 5.77 45.11
CA GLU A 877 11.32 6.25 45.69
C GLU A 877 10.81 7.51 44.94
N GLU A 878 11.69 8.45 44.63
CA GLU A 878 11.32 9.73 44.02
C GLU A 878 11.16 9.67 42.49
N GLN A 879 11.80 8.72 41.81
CA GLN A 879 11.76 8.64 40.35
C GLN A 879 11.30 7.28 39.82
N VAL A 880 11.96 6.18 40.19
CA VAL A 880 11.68 4.86 39.56
C VAL A 880 10.28 4.35 39.88
N LEU A 881 9.79 4.55 41.10
CA LEU A 881 8.47 4.08 41.53
C LEU A 881 7.34 5.08 41.27
N SER A 882 7.65 6.39 41.23
CA SER A 882 6.65 7.47 41.11
C SER A 882 6.43 7.96 39.67
N SER A 883 7.46 7.96 38.82
CA SER A 883 7.43 8.61 37.50
C SER A 883 6.88 7.68 36.42
N GLU A 884 6.10 8.21 35.47
CA GLU A 884 5.68 7.46 34.27
C GLU A 884 6.85 7.09 33.36
N ARG A 885 7.96 7.85 33.40
CA ARG A 885 9.15 7.61 32.56
C ARG A 885 9.72 6.20 32.74
N TYR A 886 9.68 5.67 33.97
CA TYR A 886 10.25 4.36 34.33
C TYR A 886 9.21 3.25 34.46
N ARG A 887 8.00 3.46 33.91
CA ARG A 887 6.90 2.48 33.98
C ARG A 887 7.30 1.08 33.52
N TYR A 888 8.11 0.97 32.48
CA TYR A 888 8.59 -0.31 31.94
C TYR A 888 9.39 -1.14 32.96
N ILE A 889 10.09 -0.51 33.91
CA ILE A 889 10.82 -1.23 34.98
C ILE A 889 9.84 -1.83 35.98
N ARG A 890 8.76 -1.10 36.32
CA ARG A 890 7.69 -1.61 37.19
C ARG A 890 6.91 -2.74 36.53
N GLU A 891 6.73 -2.69 35.21
CA GLU A 891 6.14 -3.79 34.44
C GLU A 891 7.07 -5.01 34.38
N TYR A 892 8.39 -4.81 34.41
CA TYR A 892 9.38 -5.89 34.41
C TYR A 892 9.56 -6.56 35.79
N PHE A 893 9.30 -5.83 36.88
CA PHE A 893 9.31 -6.32 38.25
C PHE A 893 7.94 -6.08 38.92
N PRO A 894 6.87 -6.77 38.49
CA PRO A 894 5.50 -6.52 38.95
C PRO A 894 5.29 -6.83 40.45
N GLU A 895 6.16 -7.65 41.04
CA GLU A 895 6.16 -7.99 42.47
C GLU A 895 6.73 -6.89 43.38
N VAL A 896 7.38 -5.89 42.79
CA VAL A 896 8.03 -4.79 43.52
C VAL A 896 7.04 -3.66 43.79
N THR A 897 6.94 -3.28 45.04
CA THR A 897 6.11 -2.19 45.55
C THR A 897 6.95 -1.22 46.39
N PRO A 898 6.47 0.01 46.66
CA PRO A 898 7.15 0.93 47.57
C PRO A 898 7.42 0.35 48.97
N ALA A 899 6.64 -0.64 49.41
CA ALA A 899 6.78 -1.23 50.74
C ALA A 899 7.85 -2.34 50.82
N ASN A 900 8.18 -3.02 49.71
CA ASN A 900 9.05 -4.20 49.72
C ASN A 900 10.26 -4.12 48.77
N TYR A 901 10.44 -3.05 48.00
CA TYR A 901 11.50 -2.98 46.97
C TYR A 901 12.92 -3.25 47.50
N ARG A 902 13.19 -2.97 48.78
CA ARG A 902 14.47 -3.21 49.45
C ARG A 902 14.82 -4.70 49.58
N GLU A 903 13.82 -5.58 49.49
CA GLU A 903 13.98 -7.04 49.57
C GLU A 903 14.30 -7.67 48.20
N HIS A 904 14.18 -6.91 47.11
CA HIS A 904 14.37 -7.38 45.74
C HIS A 904 15.74 -7.02 45.17
N ALA A 905 16.75 -7.84 45.46
CA ALA A 905 18.14 -7.60 45.04
C ALA A 905 18.31 -7.35 43.53
N ARG A 906 17.57 -8.08 42.67
CA ARG A 906 17.64 -7.91 41.20
C ARG A 906 17.05 -6.57 40.73
N PHE A 907 16.03 -6.08 41.42
CA PHE A 907 15.44 -4.76 41.15
C PHE A 907 16.39 -3.65 41.60
N LEU A 908 16.97 -3.77 42.81
CA LEU A 908 17.96 -2.82 43.32
C LEU A 908 19.16 -2.69 42.39
N GLN A 909 19.71 -3.81 41.92
CA GLN A 909 20.82 -3.81 40.95
C GLN A 909 20.40 -3.11 39.64
N LYS A 910 19.19 -3.37 39.14
CA LYS A 910 18.72 -2.74 37.90
C LYS A 910 18.45 -1.24 38.07
N ALA A 911 17.97 -0.82 39.24
CA ALA A 911 17.78 0.58 39.57
C ALA A 911 19.13 1.30 39.71
N GLU A 912 20.15 0.62 40.25
CA GLU A 912 21.51 1.14 40.34
C GLU A 912 22.14 1.33 38.96
N ASP A 913 21.97 0.36 38.04
CA ASP A 913 22.39 0.50 36.64
C ASP A 913 21.75 1.74 35.98
N LEU A 914 20.47 2.00 36.27
CA LEU A 914 19.73 3.14 35.74
C LEU A 914 20.13 4.47 36.35
N TYR A 915 20.65 4.47 37.59
CA TYR A 915 21.16 5.68 38.23
C TYR A 915 22.55 6.04 37.71
N VAL A 916 23.38 5.03 37.44
CA VAL A 916 24.72 5.22 36.88
C VAL A 916 24.68 5.71 35.43
N PHE A 917 23.65 5.31 34.67
CA PHE A 917 23.42 5.74 33.29
C PHE A 917 22.75 7.12 33.22
#